data_AF-A0A937T571-F1
#
_entry.id   AF-A0A937T571-F1
#
_cell.length_a   1.000
_cell.length_b   1.000
_cell.length_c   1.000
_cell.angle_alpha   90.00
_cell.angle_beta   90.00
_cell.angle_gamma   90.00
#
_symmetry.space_group_name_H-M   'P 1'
#
loop_
_entity.id
_entity.type
_entity.pdbx_description
1 polymer ?
#
loop_
_entity_poly.entity_id
_entity_poly.type
_entity_poly.pdbx_seq_one_letter_code
_entity_poly.pdbx_strand_id
1 'polypeptide(L)'
;MKYSCKIVKRATIVACLLSLAIVGPGFGAENRVTPTVDRLADLTTAERQDEFPAIGCAADGQLWVAWVSCDGQKDGVVVSRLGDVGPSAPIALSGEAGDCWRPAMERDGSGRLWVTWSQNNDGNWDICGSYLAGDDWSKAIRLTDNPGNDICQQTVTDAGGQLWMAWQAVVDQNFEIFVARLSPDGLDGVQNVSRDPAGDWEPALAADSTGTVFVGWDSYRNGSYDILVNRVIAGRPTDPMPVAASADYEAHVSLAVDKQDRLWVAWDNGGPNWGRHGDARTRLHSRRSVHVRCVDPDRIRVPKKPVMSALPEGMRKFCELPKLRVDGSGRLWLFMRHMQNLTPPGFRKVGGQLRPYQARGIWNPYAICCTDGAWSSPAKLPVSNGRNDMRTAICTDAAGDIRVAWSEDGRKPTRAEEPVNHNVHAARIRLDEAAGSDLDGVALAESSPDTTVEAQPVPEPPRYELTVGDTSYRLLYGDTHRHTDISRCAMNYDGSLMDTYRYAIDVARLDFLAISDHDQDLLKHRYSRDQQGPLQDYAWWRSQKYCDLFYIKDRFLPVYGYEHGGSYARRGGHKNVLYVERGLPCYEEDSPEELFHVLRDKEAIAIPHQLADGGSATDWGKWNPHFERVAEIFQARGSYEYFGTPRQAPVERKSNYLQDALGSGVRIGVIASSDHGLVHGAYAGVYAREFTRRGVLEGLKARRSFGATDTMILDLRLGDNLLGEEIEIDNDPTFQVFAQGMQKLKLVEIVRDGVIVYSTKPDASSTKFQFTDTDLKAGDGAYYYLRSQQEENDWAWSSAIWVRRRG
;
A
#
# COMPACT_ATOMS: atom_id res chain seq x y z
N MET A 1 12.92 -28.48 65.02
CA MET A 1 13.74 -29.48 64.30
C MET A 1 14.70 -28.74 63.37
N LYS A 2 15.98 -29.08 63.44
CA LYS A 2 17.14 -28.59 62.66
C LYS A 2 16.89 -28.78 61.14
N TYR A 3 17.32 -27.93 60.20
CA TYR A 3 18.69 -27.58 59.77
C TYR A 3 18.67 -26.23 58.99
N SER A 4 19.46 -25.20 59.33
CA SER A 4 20.83 -24.86 58.86
C SER A 4 20.93 -24.42 57.38
N CYS A 5 21.01 -23.11 57.10
CA CYS A 5 22.24 -22.34 56.72
C CYS A 5 22.61 -22.49 55.22
N LYS A 6 22.70 -21.44 54.38
CA LYS A 6 23.60 -20.28 54.48
C LYS A 6 23.07 -19.04 53.74
N ILE A 7 23.21 -17.91 54.44
CA ILE A 7 23.27 -16.54 53.91
C ILE A 7 24.74 -16.24 53.57
N VAL A 8 25.03 -15.65 52.41
CA VAL A 8 26.12 -14.68 52.25
C VAL A 8 25.64 -13.50 51.38
N LYS A 9 25.59 -12.33 52.03
CA LYS A 9 25.47 -10.94 51.53
C LYS A 9 26.66 -10.61 50.59
N ARG A 10 26.65 -9.72 49.59
CA ARG A 10 26.28 -8.27 49.48
C ARG A 10 26.57 -7.87 48.01
N ALA A 11 25.68 -7.16 47.31
CA ALA A 11 25.64 -5.70 47.10
C ALA A 11 26.74 -5.10 46.17
N THR A 12 26.27 -4.66 44.99
CA THR A 12 26.53 -3.37 44.29
C THR A 12 27.97 -2.97 43.91
N ILE A 13 28.22 -2.76 42.60
CA ILE A 13 28.81 -1.53 41.99
C ILE A 13 28.94 -1.68 40.45
N VAL A 14 28.24 -0.79 39.74
CA VAL A 14 28.62 0.03 38.57
C VAL A 14 28.98 -0.61 37.21
N ALA A 15 28.38 0.01 36.19
CA ALA A 15 28.51 -0.16 34.75
C ALA A 15 29.90 0.17 34.17
N CYS A 16 30.13 -0.38 32.96
CA CYS A 16 30.94 0.11 31.83
C CYS A 16 31.91 -0.95 31.27
N LEU A 17 31.90 -1.03 29.93
CA LEU A 17 32.92 -1.59 29.04
C LEU A 17 33.09 -3.11 29.02
N LEU A 18 32.64 -3.74 27.92
CA LEU A 18 33.51 -4.46 26.97
C LEU A 18 32.68 -5.16 25.90
N SER A 19 32.38 -4.42 24.83
CA SER A 19 32.24 -4.98 23.49
C SER A 19 33.64 -5.33 23.01
N LEU A 20 33.95 -6.63 22.89
CA LEU A 20 35.15 -7.07 22.18
C LEU A 20 34.83 -8.31 21.36
N ALA A 21 35.19 -8.19 20.09
CA ALA A 21 34.89 -9.09 19.00
C ALA A 21 35.42 -10.51 19.25
N ILE A 22 34.61 -11.51 18.88
CA ILE A 22 35.10 -12.84 18.53
C ILE A 22 34.78 -13.02 17.05
N VAL A 23 35.75 -12.67 16.20
CA VAL A 23 35.79 -13.07 14.79
C VAL A 23 36.48 -14.42 14.73
N GLY A 24 35.74 -15.47 14.37
CA GLY A 24 36.31 -16.75 13.98
C GLY A 24 36.97 -16.64 12.60
N PRO A 25 38.05 -17.37 12.31
CA PRO A 25 38.75 -17.26 11.03
C PRO A 25 38.05 -18.12 9.97
N GLY A 26 37.60 -17.49 8.88
CA GLY A 26 37.11 -18.21 7.71
C GLY A 26 36.26 -17.32 6.80
N PHE A 27 36.74 -17.15 5.57
CA PHE A 27 36.24 -16.29 4.47
C PHE A 27 36.77 -14.86 4.49
N GLY A 28 37.60 -14.55 3.47
CA GLY A 28 38.22 -13.26 3.29
C GLY A 28 37.17 -12.16 3.13
N ALA A 29 37.04 -11.32 4.16
CA ALA A 29 36.39 -10.04 4.01
C ALA A 29 37.27 -9.19 3.10
N GLU A 30 36.81 -8.88 1.89
CA GLU A 30 37.36 -7.74 1.15
C GLU A 30 37.25 -6.53 2.09
N ASN A 31 38.36 -5.92 2.49
CA ASN A 31 38.37 -4.68 3.26
C ASN A 31 37.77 -3.57 2.40
N ARG A 32 36.44 -3.38 2.48
CA ARG A 32 35.73 -2.34 1.76
C ARG A 32 35.53 -1.12 2.65
N VAL A 33 35.75 0.05 2.08
CA VAL A 33 35.51 1.33 2.76
C VAL A 33 34.02 1.41 3.16
N THR A 34 33.74 1.99 4.33
CA THR A 34 32.38 2.25 4.80
C THR A 34 32.15 3.77 4.81
N PRO A 35 31.05 4.28 4.23
CA PRO A 35 30.71 5.69 4.33
C PRO A 35 30.57 6.15 5.79
N THR A 36 30.99 7.38 6.06
CA THR A 36 30.78 8.05 7.34
C THR A 36 29.53 8.92 7.27
N VAL A 37 28.67 8.83 8.29
CA VAL A 37 27.44 9.61 8.40
C VAL A 37 27.56 10.60 9.56
N ASP A 38 27.65 11.88 9.23
CA ASP A 38 27.70 12.98 10.19
C ASP A 38 26.29 13.58 10.34
N ARG A 39 25.58 13.24 11.42
CA ARG A 39 24.25 13.81 11.71
C ARG A 39 24.39 15.32 11.95
N LEU A 40 23.63 16.12 11.21
CA LEU A 40 23.71 17.58 11.27
C LEU A 40 22.76 18.15 12.32
N ALA A 41 21.48 17.77 12.28
CA ALA A 41 20.49 18.30 13.20
C ALA A 41 19.24 17.42 13.28
N ASP A 42 18.49 17.62 14.37
CA ASP A 42 17.09 17.23 14.47
C ASP A 42 16.25 18.44 14.06
N LEU A 43 15.48 18.27 12.99
CA LEU A 43 14.74 19.36 12.37
C LEU A 43 13.39 19.61 13.06
N THR A 44 12.88 18.60 13.75
CA THR A 44 11.51 18.57 14.24
C THR A 44 11.47 18.20 15.71
N THR A 45 10.36 18.54 16.36
CA THR A 45 10.08 18.20 17.75
C THR A 45 8.97 17.16 17.80
N ALA A 46 8.77 16.55 18.97
CA ALA A 46 7.66 15.64 19.20
C ALA A 46 6.31 16.36 19.39
N GLU A 47 6.08 17.52 18.79
CA GLU A 47 4.80 18.25 18.88
C GLU A 47 3.90 18.01 17.65
N ARG A 48 4.50 17.60 16.53
CA ARG A 48 3.84 17.35 15.25
C ARG A 48 4.29 16.01 14.68
N GLN A 49 3.56 15.51 13.69
CA GLN A 49 3.98 14.35 12.89
C GLN A 49 4.61 14.87 11.59
N ASP A 50 5.91 14.67 11.44
CA ASP A 50 6.70 15.25 10.37
C ASP A 50 7.31 14.17 9.46
N GLU A 51 7.01 14.21 8.17
CA GLU A 51 7.47 13.19 7.21
C GLU A 51 7.60 13.71 5.77
N PHE A 52 8.04 12.83 4.88
CA PHE A 52 8.31 13.11 3.46
C PHE A 52 9.25 14.31 3.26
N PRO A 53 10.49 14.28 3.78
CA PRO A 53 11.38 15.42 3.62
C PRO A 53 11.87 15.58 2.17
N ALA A 54 12.19 16.81 1.81
CA ALA A 54 12.94 17.23 0.64
C ALA A 54 14.10 18.12 1.10
N ILE A 55 15.27 18.01 0.46
CA ILE A 55 16.45 18.80 0.83
C ILE A 55 17.06 19.42 -0.43
N GLY A 56 17.56 20.65 -0.31
CA GLY A 56 18.17 21.38 -1.42
C GLY A 56 19.15 22.45 -0.93
N CYS A 57 20.02 22.89 -1.84
CA CYS A 57 21.05 23.88 -1.60
C CYS A 57 20.76 25.15 -2.39
N ALA A 58 20.60 26.27 -1.69
CA ALA A 58 20.38 27.59 -2.28
C ALA A 58 21.63 28.13 -2.99
N ALA A 59 21.51 29.24 -3.72
CA ALA A 59 22.60 29.83 -4.50
C ALA A 59 23.80 30.28 -3.64
N ASP A 60 23.55 30.67 -2.40
CA ASP A 60 24.54 31.09 -1.40
C ASP A 60 25.22 29.89 -0.68
N GLY A 61 24.85 28.65 -1.02
CA GLY A 61 25.34 27.43 -0.37
C GLY A 61 24.53 27.01 0.86
N GLN A 62 23.53 27.78 1.25
CA GLN A 62 22.68 27.48 2.39
C GLN A 62 21.78 26.26 2.11
N LEU A 63 21.76 25.30 3.02
CA LEU A 63 20.88 24.14 2.93
C LEU A 63 19.51 24.44 3.54
N TRP A 64 18.47 23.95 2.87
CA TRP A 64 17.08 24.01 3.30
C TRP A 64 16.45 22.62 3.25
N VAL A 65 15.55 22.33 4.20
CA VAL A 65 14.77 21.09 4.23
C VAL A 65 13.30 21.45 4.32
N ALA A 66 12.49 20.90 3.43
CA ALA A 66 11.04 20.98 3.46
C ALA A 66 10.44 19.62 3.86
N TRP A 67 9.28 19.61 4.50
CA TRP A 67 8.59 18.37 4.86
C TRP A 67 7.08 18.61 5.04
N VAL A 68 6.30 17.54 5.10
CA VAL A 68 4.88 17.58 5.47
C VAL A 68 4.79 17.51 6.99
N SER A 69 4.08 18.47 7.60
CA SER A 69 3.94 18.59 9.05
C SER A 69 2.47 18.57 9.47
N CYS A 70 2.07 17.59 10.28
CA CYS A 70 0.70 17.40 10.75
C CYS A 70 0.52 17.77 12.23
N ASP A 71 -0.51 18.55 12.55
CA ASP A 71 -0.93 18.85 13.94
C ASP A 71 -2.03 17.92 14.47
N GLY A 72 -2.36 16.87 13.72
CA GLY A 72 -3.42 15.92 14.04
C GLY A 72 -4.80 16.34 13.60
N GLN A 73 -4.97 17.55 13.05
CA GLN A 73 -6.21 17.96 12.37
C GLN A 73 -5.98 18.21 10.88
N LYS A 74 -4.84 18.81 10.55
CA LYS A 74 -4.42 19.05 9.17
C LYS A 74 -2.91 18.92 9.05
N ASP A 75 -2.46 18.83 7.82
CA ASP A 75 -1.04 18.97 7.51
C ASP A 75 -0.79 19.99 6.42
N GLY A 76 0.44 20.49 6.40
CA GLY A 76 0.91 21.42 5.40
C GLY A 76 2.39 21.20 5.12
N VAL A 77 2.89 21.81 4.04
CA VAL A 77 4.32 21.84 3.76
C VAL A 77 4.96 22.99 4.52
N VAL A 78 6.01 22.66 5.27
CA VAL A 78 6.87 23.64 5.96
C VAL A 78 8.30 23.50 5.47
N VAL A 79 9.11 24.53 5.65
CA VAL A 79 10.54 24.54 5.30
C VAL A 79 11.38 25.18 6.41
N SER A 80 12.59 24.65 6.63
CA SER A 80 13.55 25.20 7.58
C SER A 80 14.95 25.23 7.00
N ARG A 81 15.70 26.28 7.39
CA ARG A 81 17.09 26.47 7.03
C ARG A 81 18.00 25.71 7.98
N LEU A 82 18.94 24.93 7.46
CA LEU A 82 19.95 24.23 8.26
C LEU A 82 21.14 25.14 8.58
N GLY A 83 21.21 25.70 9.79
CA GLY A 83 22.34 26.55 10.22
C GLY A 83 23.39 25.81 11.05
N ASP A 84 24.54 26.44 11.27
CA ASP A 84 25.65 25.90 12.09
C ASP A 84 25.29 25.70 13.57
N VAL A 85 24.30 26.45 14.07
CA VAL A 85 23.80 26.41 15.46
C VAL A 85 22.45 25.68 15.55
N GLY A 86 22.06 24.96 14.49
CA GLY A 86 20.78 24.25 14.39
C GLY A 86 19.81 24.85 13.37
N PRO A 87 18.61 24.26 13.22
CA PRO A 87 17.63 24.69 12.24
C PRO A 87 16.95 26.01 12.61
N SER A 88 16.51 26.77 11.61
CA SER A 88 15.60 27.90 11.82
C SER A 88 14.20 27.42 12.24
N ALA A 89 13.39 28.33 12.76
CA ALA A 89 11.96 28.07 12.91
C ALA A 89 11.35 27.67 11.54
N PRO A 90 10.47 26.65 11.49
CA PRO A 90 9.81 26.25 10.26
C PRO A 90 8.91 27.36 9.71
N ILE A 91 8.94 27.55 8.39
CA ILE A 91 8.11 28.49 7.63
C ILE A 91 7.07 27.69 6.86
N ALA A 92 5.79 28.02 7.00
CA ALA A 92 4.72 27.36 6.25
C ALA A 92 4.68 27.84 4.79
N LEU A 93 4.67 26.89 3.84
CA LEU A 93 4.62 27.16 2.39
C LEU A 93 3.22 26.95 1.81
N SER A 94 2.47 25.96 2.29
CA SER A 94 1.15 25.59 1.75
C SER A 94 -0.02 26.44 2.27
N GLY A 95 0.25 27.47 3.08
CA GLY A 95 -0.79 28.31 3.67
C GLY A 95 -1.66 27.54 4.67
N GLU A 96 -2.99 27.74 4.60
CA GLU A 96 -3.93 27.05 5.49
C GLU A 96 -4.37 25.66 5.00
N ALA A 97 -3.90 25.25 3.81
CA ALA A 97 -4.27 23.99 3.19
C ALA A 97 -4.06 22.80 4.14
N GLY A 98 -5.06 21.92 4.21
CA GLY A 98 -4.93 20.58 4.78
C GLY A 98 -4.72 19.59 3.63
N ASP A 99 -3.95 18.52 3.85
CA ASP A 99 -3.63 17.48 2.86
C ASP A 99 -2.58 17.89 1.82
N CYS A 100 -1.33 17.92 2.26
CA CYS A 100 -0.15 17.98 1.41
C CYS A 100 0.55 16.62 1.32
N TRP A 101 1.23 16.36 0.21
CA TRP A 101 1.97 15.13 0.00
C TRP A 101 3.29 15.37 -0.72
N ARG A 102 4.34 14.70 -0.22
CA ARG A 102 5.67 14.54 -0.83
C ARG A 102 6.22 15.80 -1.51
N PRO A 103 6.84 16.73 -0.76
CA PRO A 103 7.59 17.80 -1.36
C PRO A 103 8.80 17.28 -2.17
N ALA A 104 9.21 18.04 -3.18
CA ALA A 104 10.47 17.90 -3.91
C ALA A 104 11.16 19.27 -3.96
N MET A 105 12.50 19.29 -4.05
CA MET A 105 13.28 20.53 -3.99
C MET A 105 14.42 20.54 -5.00
N GLU A 106 14.55 21.63 -5.76
CA GLU A 106 15.60 21.78 -6.78
C GLU A 106 15.88 23.27 -7.04
N ARG A 107 17.12 23.61 -7.43
CA ARG A 107 17.52 25.00 -7.69
C ARG A 107 17.54 25.27 -9.19
N ASP A 108 16.86 26.32 -9.64
CA ASP A 108 16.88 26.72 -11.05
C ASP A 108 18.15 27.50 -11.43
N GLY A 109 18.36 27.75 -12.73
CA GLY A 109 19.52 28.47 -13.26
C GLY A 109 19.59 29.96 -12.89
N SER A 110 18.50 30.55 -12.37
CA SER A 110 18.51 31.91 -11.82
C SER A 110 18.89 31.96 -10.34
N GLY A 111 19.11 30.80 -9.72
CA GLY A 111 19.49 30.66 -8.32
C GLY A 111 18.32 30.53 -7.36
N ARG A 112 17.07 30.46 -7.83
CA ARG A 112 15.89 30.27 -6.97
C ARG A 112 15.82 28.81 -6.54
N LEU A 113 15.66 28.59 -5.24
CA LEU A 113 15.42 27.26 -4.69
C LEU A 113 13.91 27.00 -4.67
N TRP A 114 13.45 26.03 -5.44
CA TRP A 114 12.03 25.66 -5.55
C TRP A 114 11.69 24.53 -4.59
N VAL A 115 10.50 24.60 -4.00
CA VAL A 115 9.80 23.49 -3.34
C VAL A 115 8.49 23.26 -4.07
N THR A 116 8.24 22.04 -4.52
CA THR A 116 6.97 21.62 -5.15
C THR A 116 6.33 20.51 -4.32
N TRP A 117 5.00 20.41 -4.26
CA TRP A 117 4.27 19.38 -3.50
C TRP A 117 2.91 19.08 -4.14
N SER A 118 2.34 17.90 -3.88
CA SER A 118 0.94 17.63 -4.21
C SER A 118 0.05 18.14 -3.08
N GLN A 119 -1.09 18.74 -3.39
CA GLN A 119 -2.02 19.32 -2.42
C GLN A 119 -3.46 19.06 -2.81
N ASN A 120 -4.30 18.69 -1.85
CA ASN A 120 -5.74 18.63 -2.08
C ASN A 120 -6.35 20.05 -2.12
N ASN A 121 -7.00 20.37 -3.23
CA ASN A 121 -7.76 21.60 -3.42
C ASN A 121 -9.21 21.20 -3.76
N ASP A 122 -10.07 21.21 -2.73
CA ASP A 122 -11.50 20.92 -2.84
C ASP A 122 -11.82 19.54 -3.45
N GLY A 123 -11.07 18.52 -3.03
CA GLY A 123 -11.29 17.13 -3.45
C GLY A 123 -10.51 16.70 -4.69
N ASN A 124 -9.80 17.62 -5.37
CA ASN A 124 -8.84 17.32 -6.43
C ASN A 124 -7.41 17.49 -5.91
N TRP A 125 -6.50 16.59 -6.26
CA TRP A 125 -5.08 16.78 -5.96
C TRP A 125 -4.39 17.49 -7.11
N ASP A 126 -3.78 18.63 -6.84
CA ASP A 126 -2.97 19.38 -7.81
C ASP A 126 -1.53 19.51 -7.31
N ILE A 127 -0.61 19.81 -8.23
CA ILE A 127 0.75 20.20 -7.86
C ILE A 127 0.78 21.70 -7.54
N CYS A 128 1.41 22.04 -6.42
CA CYS A 128 1.71 23.40 -5.99
C CYS A 128 3.23 23.62 -5.90
N GLY A 129 3.66 24.87 -5.92
CA GLY A 129 5.07 25.23 -5.73
C GLY A 129 5.29 26.58 -5.05
N SER A 130 6.45 26.75 -4.42
CA SER A 130 6.95 28.00 -3.86
C SER A 130 8.46 28.06 -4.09
N TYR A 131 9.03 29.25 -4.23
CA TYR A 131 10.46 29.43 -4.45
C TYR A 131 11.06 30.49 -3.54
N LEU A 132 12.32 30.31 -3.16
CA LEU A 132 13.11 31.29 -2.43
C LEU A 132 13.66 32.34 -3.41
N ALA A 133 13.31 33.61 -3.20
CA ALA A 133 13.82 34.75 -3.95
C ALA A 133 14.43 35.77 -2.98
N GLY A 134 15.77 35.85 -2.95
CA GLY A 134 16.46 36.56 -1.88
C GLY A 134 16.31 35.78 -0.56
N ASP A 135 15.82 36.45 0.47
CA ASP A 135 15.60 35.84 1.79
C ASP A 135 14.15 35.38 2.03
N ASP A 136 13.24 35.68 1.10
CA ASP A 136 11.80 35.44 1.26
C ASP A 136 11.30 34.32 0.34
N TRP A 137 10.44 33.46 0.89
CA TRP A 137 9.70 32.46 0.12
C TRP A 137 8.50 33.10 -0.57
N SER A 138 8.28 32.75 -1.84
CA SER A 138 7.09 33.17 -2.58
C SER A 138 5.83 32.58 -1.94
N LYS A 139 4.67 33.19 -2.24
CA LYS A 139 3.40 32.52 -2.01
C LYS A 139 3.33 31.22 -2.82
N ALA A 140 2.52 30.28 -2.35
CA ALA A 140 2.21 29.07 -3.10
C ALA A 140 1.56 29.42 -4.46
N ILE A 141 2.00 28.73 -5.50
CA ILE A 141 1.51 28.78 -6.87
C ILE A 141 0.86 27.43 -7.16
N ARG A 142 -0.40 27.40 -7.59
CA ARG A 142 -1.01 26.18 -8.14
C ARG A 142 -0.46 25.97 -9.55
N LEU A 143 0.27 24.89 -9.76
CA LEU A 143 1.00 24.58 -10.99
C LEU A 143 0.18 23.72 -11.95
N THR A 144 -0.74 22.90 -11.45
CA THR A 144 -1.63 22.08 -12.28
C THR A 144 -3.10 22.27 -11.91
N ASP A 145 -3.98 21.94 -12.85
CA ASP A 145 -5.44 22.06 -12.74
C ASP A 145 -6.19 20.95 -13.49
N ASN A 146 -5.53 19.81 -13.73
CA ASN A 146 -6.14 18.64 -14.36
C ASN A 146 -7.35 18.18 -13.53
N PRO A 147 -8.49 17.80 -14.14
CA PRO A 147 -9.65 17.26 -13.41
C PRO A 147 -9.39 15.93 -12.68
N GLY A 148 -8.28 15.25 -12.99
CA GLY A 148 -7.81 14.08 -12.26
C GLY A 148 -6.66 14.43 -11.32
N ASN A 149 -6.42 13.57 -10.33
CA ASN A 149 -5.37 13.79 -9.34
C ASN A 149 -3.97 13.84 -9.98
N ASP A 150 -3.24 14.92 -9.72
CA ASP A 150 -1.83 15.11 -10.06
C ASP A 150 -0.97 14.98 -8.80
N ILE A 151 -0.04 14.02 -8.81
CA ILE A 151 0.72 13.62 -7.63
C ILE A 151 2.17 13.20 -7.97
N CYS A 152 2.98 12.91 -6.95
CA CYS A 152 4.34 12.34 -7.11
C CYS A 152 5.32 13.17 -7.95
N GLN A 153 5.22 14.50 -7.93
CA GLN A 153 6.10 15.36 -8.72
C GLN A 153 7.58 15.23 -8.31
N GLN A 154 8.47 15.27 -9.29
CA GLN A 154 9.92 15.39 -9.13
C GLN A 154 10.44 16.53 -10.00
N THR A 155 11.62 17.07 -9.66
CA THR A 155 12.23 18.20 -10.36
C THR A 155 13.71 17.96 -10.65
N VAL A 156 14.20 18.50 -11.76
CA VAL A 156 15.64 18.56 -12.09
C VAL A 156 15.95 19.84 -12.88
N THR A 157 17.13 20.40 -12.69
CA THR A 157 17.61 21.51 -13.52
C THR A 157 18.57 20.99 -14.57
N ASP A 158 18.34 21.36 -15.84
CA ASP A 158 19.22 20.97 -16.94
C ASP A 158 20.49 21.83 -17.03
N ALA A 159 21.42 21.45 -17.91
CA ALA A 159 22.68 22.17 -18.12
C ALA A 159 22.50 23.61 -18.62
N GLY A 160 21.35 23.95 -19.20
CA GLY A 160 20.99 25.31 -19.60
C GLY A 160 20.43 26.15 -18.45
N GLY A 161 20.23 25.56 -17.26
CA GLY A 161 19.63 26.21 -16.11
C GLY A 161 18.09 26.22 -16.13
N GLN A 162 17.45 25.51 -17.05
CA GLN A 162 16.00 25.37 -17.07
C GLN A 162 15.57 24.33 -16.04
N LEU A 163 14.63 24.70 -15.18
CA LEU A 163 13.99 23.78 -14.25
C LEU A 163 12.91 22.98 -14.96
N TRP A 164 12.98 21.65 -14.83
CA TRP A 164 12.01 20.70 -15.35
C TRP A 164 11.27 20.02 -14.20
N MET A 165 10.00 19.73 -14.43
CA MET A 165 9.15 18.99 -13.51
C MET A 165 8.47 17.83 -14.26
N ALA A 166 8.43 16.67 -13.62
CA ALA A 166 7.64 15.53 -14.07
C ALA A 166 6.72 15.08 -12.95
N TRP A 167 5.51 14.65 -13.28
CA TRP A 167 4.50 14.22 -12.32
C TRP A 167 3.63 13.12 -12.90
N GLN A 168 2.92 12.45 -12.01
CA GLN A 168 1.94 11.42 -12.32
C GLN A 168 0.54 12.08 -12.29
N ALA A 169 -0.26 11.89 -13.33
CA ALA A 169 -1.58 12.50 -13.47
C ALA A 169 -2.64 11.46 -13.84
N VAL A 170 -3.84 11.55 -13.28
CA VAL A 170 -4.98 10.75 -13.73
C VAL A 170 -5.53 11.31 -15.03
N VAL A 171 -5.43 10.54 -16.12
CA VAL A 171 -5.99 10.84 -17.44
C VAL A 171 -6.63 9.57 -18.00
N ASP A 172 -7.83 9.69 -18.55
CA ASP A 172 -8.57 8.55 -19.13
C ASP A 172 -8.58 7.30 -18.23
N GLN A 173 -8.85 7.51 -16.94
CA GLN A 173 -8.95 6.48 -15.89
C GLN A 173 -7.64 5.76 -15.52
N ASN A 174 -6.48 6.21 -16.02
CA ASN A 174 -5.18 5.65 -15.67
C ASN A 174 -4.24 6.74 -15.19
N PHE A 175 -3.18 6.34 -14.49
CA PHE A 175 -2.09 7.25 -14.18
C PHE A 175 -1.12 7.29 -15.36
N GLU A 176 -0.84 8.49 -15.86
CA GLU A 176 0.14 8.75 -16.92
C GLU A 176 1.24 9.69 -16.41
N ILE A 177 2.38 9.73 -17.10
CA ILE A 177 3.52 10.58 -16.73
C ILE A 177 3.61 11.79 -17.65
N PHE A 178 3.66 12.97 -17.04
CA PHE A 178 3.81 14.25 -17.74
C PHE A 178 5.15 14.89 -17.40
N VAL A 179 5.62 15.74 -18.31
CA VAL A 179 6.80 16.59 -18.13
C VAL A 179 6.53 18.01 -18.62
N ALA A 180 7.09 19.00 -17.94
CA ALA A 180 7.02 20.41 -18.34
C ALA A 180 8.21 21.21 -17.83
N ARG A 181 8.41 22.41 -18.39
CA ARG A 181 9.33 23.41 -17.87
C ARG A 181 8.63 24.21 -16.76
N LEU A 182 9.31 24.43 -15.65
CA LEU A 182 8.79 25.18 -14.51
C LEU A 182 9.47 26.55 -14.40
N SER A 183 8.65 27.58 -14.16
CA SER A 183 9.08 28.95 -13.89
C SER A 183 8.08 29.66 -12.95
N PRO A 184 8.35 30.89 -12.48
CA PRO A 184 7.36 31.67 -11.73
C PRO A 184 6.05 31.92 -12.47
N ASP A 185 6.05 31.87 -13.80
CA ASP A 185 4.86 32.04 -14.64
C ASP A 185 4.03 30.74 -14.76
N GLY A 186 4.47 29.65 -14.13
CA GLY A 186 3.80 28.34 -14.14
C GLY A 186 4.55 27.31 -15.00
N LEU A 187 3.77 26.34 -15.52
CA LEU A 187 4.26 25.25 -16.37
C LEU A 187 4.18 25.63 -17.86
N ASP A 188 5.27 25.41 -18.59
CA ASP A 188 5.32 25.60 -20.05
C ASP A 188 5.68 24.30 -20.78
N GLY A 189 5.01 24.05 -21.90
CA GLY A 189 5.26 22.88 -22.75
C GLY A 189 4.93 21.53 -22.12
N VAL A 190 3.79 21.44 -21.40
CA VAL A 190 3.27 20.21 -20.80
C VAL A 190 3.10 19.11 -21.87
N GLN A 191 3.71 17.95 -21.64
CA GLN A 191 3.71 16.81 -22.56
C GLN A 191 3.54 15.49 -21.79
N ASN A 192 2.64 14.61 -22.24
CA ASN A 192 2.57 13.22 -21.79
C ASN A 192 3.76 12.44 -22.41
N VAL A 193 4.62 11.89 -21.57
CA VAL A 193 5.82 11.14 -21.98
C VAL A 193 5.66 9.63 -21.93
N SER A 194 4.66 9.11 -21.20
CA SER A 194 4.45 7.67 -21.08
C SER A 194 3.61 7.07 -22.20
N ARG A 195 2.65 7.85 -22.72
CA ARG A 195 1.89 7.64 -23.97
C ARG A 195 1.30 6.23 -24.10
N ASP A 196 0.69 5.72 -23.04
CA ASP A 196 0.15 4.35 -22.95
C ASP A 196 -1.01 4.30 -21.96
N PRO A 197 -2.10 3.55 -22.24
CA PRO A 197 -3.27 3.47 -21.35
C PRO A 197 -3.06 2.54 -20.13
N ALA A 198 -1.83 2.09 -19.85
CA ALA A 198 -1.50 1.35 -18.63
C ALA A 198 -1.31 2.27 -17.41
N GLY A 199 -1.28 1.69 -16.21
CA GLY A 199 -0.89 2.42 -15.01
C GLY A 199 0.61 2.72 -15.02
N ASP A 200 0.99 4.00 -15.11
CA ASP A 200 2.35 4.50 -15.00
C ASP A 200 2.54 5.28 -13.67
N TRP A 201 3.61 4.99 -12.94
CA TRP A 201 3.76 5.38 -11.54
C TRP A 201 5.10 6.01 -11.21
N GLU A 202 5.06 6.95 -10.26
CA GLU A 202 6.21 7.52 -9.54
C GLU A 202 7.39 7.92 -10.43
N PRO A 203 7.32 9.06 -11.13
CA PRO A 203 8.38 9.48 -12.02
C PRO A 203 9.68 9.80 -11.28
N ALA A 204 10.80 9.69 -12.00
CA ALA A 204 12.12 10.16 -11.60
C ALA A 204 12.76 10.96 -12.74
N LEU A 205 13.64 11.91 -12.38
CA LEU A 205 14.30 12.80 -13.33
C LEU A 205 15.82 12.81 -13.15
N ALA A 206 16.53 12.96 -14.27
CA ALA A 206 17.95 13.34 -14.31
C ALA A 206 18.21 14.15 -15.58
N ALA A 207 19.26 14.98 -15.60
CA ALA A 207 19.65 15.74 -16.78
C ALA A 207 21.15 15.58 -17.05
N ASP A 208 21.52 15.54 -18.33
CA ASP A 208 22.93 15.47 -18.75
C ASP A 208 23.51 16.84 -19.11
N SER A 209 24.81 16.88 -19.39
CA SER A 209 25.54 18.09 -19.73
C SER A 209 25.13 18.70 -21.08
N THR A 210 24.41 17.94 -21.92
CA THR A 210 23.89 18.39 -23.22
C THR A 210 22.53 19.10 -23.10
N GLY A 211 21.90 19.05 -21.92
CA GLY A 211 20.55 19.55 -21.69
C GLY A 211 19.46 18.53 -22.03
N THR A 212 19.80 17.27 -22.27
CA THR A 212 18.79 16.20 -22.37
C THR A 212 18.26 15.89 -20.97
N VAL A 213 16.93 15.82 -20.85
CA VAL A 213 16.26 15.42 -19.60
C VAL A 213 15.75 13.99 -19.75
N PHE A 214 16.11 13.13 -18.82
CA PHE A 214 15.63 11.76 -18.72
C PHE A 214 14.46 11.70 -17.73
N VAL A 215 13.35 11.13 -18.17
CA VAL A 215 12.16 10.87 -17.35
C VAL A 215 11.98 9.37 -17.25
N GLY A 216 12.06 8.80 -16.05
CA GLY A 216 11.83 7.38 -15.80
C GLY A 216 10.58 7.16 -14.96
N TRP A 217 9.91 6.03 -15.13
CA TRP A 217 8.77 5.61 -14.30
C TRP A 217 8.65 4.08 -14.27
N ASP A 218 7.81 3.56 -13.37
CA ASP A 218 7.38 2.16 -13.42
C ASP A 218 6.00 2.01 -14.08
N SER A 219 5.83 0.99 -14.93
CA SER A 219 4.66 0.83 -15.81
C SER A 219 4.11 -0.59 -15.78
N TYR A 220 2.79 -0.75 -15.67
CA TYR A 220 2.14 -2.07 -15.68
C TYR A 220 1.76 -2.58 -17.10
N ARG A 221 2.23 -1.93 -18.16
CA ARG A 221 1.74 -2.16 -19.54
C ARG A 221 1.90 -3.58 -20.08
N ASN A 222 2.83 -4.36 -19.52
CA ASN A 222 3.09 -5.74 -19.95
C ASN A 222 2.57 -6.79 -18.94
N GLY A 223 1.70 -6.40 -18.01
CA GLY A 223 1.18 -7.27 -16.95
C GLY A 223 2.16 -7.54 -15.79
N SER A 224 3.36 -6.99 -15.85
CA SER A 224 4.27 -6.81 -14.72
C SER A 224 4.64 -5.32 -14.66
N TYR A 225 5.14 -4.88 -13.51
CA TYR A 225 5.72 -3.55 -13.43
C TYR A 225 7.10 -3.59 -14.06
N ASP A 226 7.32 -2.72 -15.04
CA ASP A 226 8.55 -2.57 -15.80
C ASP A 226 9.12 -1.16 -15.60
N ILE A 227 10.42 -0.99 -15.77
CA ILE A 227 11.10 0.32 -15.72
C ILE A 227 11.27 0.86 -17.12
N LEU A 228 10.63 2.00 -17.40
CA LEU A 228 10.74 2.73 -18.66
C LEU A 228 11.48 4.05 -18.45
N VAL A 229 12.16 4.50 -19.51
CA VAL A 229 12.80 5.82 -19.57
C VAL A 229 12.49 6.49 -20.91
N ASN A 230 12.09 7.76 -20.86
CA ASN A 230 11.96 8.65 -22.01
C ASN A 230 13.05 9.74 -21.96
N ARG A 231 13.52 10.19 -23.13
CA ARG A 231 14.46 11.30 -23.26
C ARG A 231 13.73 12.50 -23.84
N VAL A 232 13.86 13.65 -23.18
CA VAL A 232 13.40 14.93 -23.70
C VAL A 232 14.60 15.67 -24.27
N ILE A 233 14.68 15.74 -25.60
CA ILE A 233 15.79 16.36 -26.33
C ILE A 233 15.26 17.62 -27.01
N ALA A 234 15.90 18.76 -26.75
CA ALA A 234 15.44 20.06 -27.25
C ALA A 234 13.94 20.31 -26.97
N GLY A 235 13.48 19.90 -25.79
CA GLY A 235 12.10 20.04 -25.32
C GLY A 235 11.07 19.09 -25.92
N ARG A 236 11.49 18.07 -26.67
CA ARG A 236 10.58 17.06 -27.26
C ARG A 236 10.90 15.65 -26.74
N PRO A 237 9.90 14.89 -26.25
CA PRO A 237 10.10 13.51 -25.82
C PRO A 237 10.37 12.59 -27.01
N THR A 238 11.21 11.58 -26.79
CA THR A 238 11.42 10.44 -27.68
C THR A 238 10.42 9.33 -27.36
N ASP A 239 10.59 8.16 -27.97
CA ASP A 239 9.87 6.95 -27.56
C ASP A 239 10.39 6.41 -26.22
N PRO A 240 9.49 5.94 -25.32
CA PRO A 240 9.89 5.25 -24.10
C PRO A 240 10.74 4.02 -24.42
N MET A 241 11.85 3.87 -23.70
CA MET A 241 12.76 2.74 -23.80
C MET A 241 12.66 1.88 -22.53
N PRO A 242 12.45 0.55 -22.66
CA PRO A 242 12.51 -0.33 -21.51
C PRO A 242 13.94 -0.46 -21.00
N VAL A 243 14.13 -0.13 -19.72
CA VAL A 243 15.39 -0.33 -19.00
C VAL A 243 15.36 -1.63 -18.22
N ALA A 244 14.21 -2.04 -17.70
CA ALA A 244 13.95 -3.37 -17.15
C ALA A 244 12.51 -3.73 -17.53
N ALA A 245 12.29 -4.92 -18.10
CA ALA A 245 10.96 -5.34 -18.58
C ALA A 245 10.82 -6.87 -18.55
N SER A 246 11.19 -7.46 -17.40
CA SER A 246 11.05 -8.89 -17.18
C SER A 246 9.68 -9.22 -16.58
N ALA A 247 9.38 -10.51 -16.37
CA ALA A 247 8.15 -10.91 -15.70
C ALA A 247 8.13 -10.59 -14.18
N ASP A 248 9.21 -10.01 -13.64
CA ASP A 248 9.31 -9.63 -12.25
C ASP A 248 8.59 -8.29 -11.99
N TYR A 249 8.19 -8.05 -10.74
CA TYR A 249 7.83 -6.70 -10.28
C TYR A 249 9.08 -5.83 -10.27
N GLU A 250 9.16 -4.81 -11.11
CA GLU A 250 10.26 -3.86 -11.20
C GLU A 250 9.69 -2.44 -11.01
N ALA A 251 9.94 -1.84 -9.84
CA ALA A 251 9.32 -0.56 -9.49
C ALA A 251 10.28 0.38 -8.75
N HIS A 252 9.80 1.61 -8.49
CA HIS A 252 10.51 2.62 -7.72
C HIS A 252 11.80 3.09 -8.40
N VAL A 253 11.68 3.48 -9.67
CA VAL A 253 12.81 3.96 -10.45
C VAL A 253 13.52 5.14 -9.78
N SER A 254 14.85 5.17 -9.91
CA SER A 254 15.67 6.32 -9.60
C SER A 254 16.71 6.52 -10.69
N LEU A 255 16.95 7.79 -11.03
CA LEU A 255 17.89 8.19 -12.08
C LEU A 255 19.03 9.04 -11.51
N ALA A 256 20.20 8.93 -12.11
CA ALA A 256 21.30 9.90 -11.96
C ALA A 256 22.15 9.90 -13.23
N VAL A 257 22.70 11.05 -13.62
CA VAL A 257 23.66 11.14 -14.73
C VAL A 257 25.05 11.39 -14.16
N ASP A 258 26.06 10.68 -14.69
CA ASP A 258 27.45 10.88 -14.30
C ASP A 258 28.18 11.93 -15.15
N LYS A 259 29.46 12.17 -14.84
CA LYS A 259 30.28 13.19 -15.52
C LYS A 259 30.58 12.88 -16.98
N GLN A 260 30.28 11.66 -17.44
CA GLN A 260 30.46 11.22 -18.82
C GLN A 260 29.12 11.18 -19.57
N ASP A 261 28.07 11.80 -19.04
CA ASP A 261 26.70 11.82 -19.57
C ASP A 261 26.06 10.43 -19.69
N ARG A 262 26.51 9.47 -18.87
CA ARG A 262 25.89 8.15 -18.81
C ARG A 262 24.74 8.17 -17.81
N LEU A 263 23.60 7.61 -18.21
CA LEU A 263 22.43 7.50 -17.33
C LEU A 263 22.54 6.26 -16.45
N TRP A 264 22.49 6.44 -15.14
CA TRP A 264 22.37 5.37 -14.16
C TRP A 264 20.92 5.24 -13.71
N VAL A 265 20.40 4.01 -13.77
CA VAL A 265 19.02 3.66 -13.44
C VAL A 265 19.02 2.59 -12.35
N ALA A 266 18.33 2.85 -11.25
CA ALA A 266 18.11 1.89 -10.17
C ALA A 266 16.63 1.65 -9.95
N TRP A 267 16.28 0.44 -9.52
CA TRP A 267 14.92 0.03 -9.15
C TRP A 267 14.97 -1.10 -8.13
N ASP A 268 13.84 -1.39 -7.48
CA ASP A 268 13.70 -2.62 -6.71
C ASP A 268 12.84 -3.65 -7.40
N ASN A 269 13.22 -4.91 -7.20
CA ASN A 269 12.63 -6.08 -7.80
C ASN A 269 11.93 -6.94 -6.74
N GLY A 270 10.64 -7.17 -6.95
CA GLY A 270 9.75 -7.98 -6.11
C GLY A 270 9.53 -9.40 -6.62
N GLY A 271 10.04 -9.72 -7.81
CA GLY A 271 9.93 -11.02 -8.43
C GLY A 271 8.69 -11.31 -9.25
N PRO A 272 8.60 -12.51 -9.84
CA PRO A 272 7.56 -12.81 -10.77
C PRO A 272 6.24 -13.02 -10.04
N ASN A 273 5.14 -12.82 -10.75
CA ASN A 273 3.79 -13.05 -10.25
C ASN A 273 3.41 -12.19 -9.03
N TRP A 274 4.04 -11.04 -8.84
CA TRP A 274 3.70 -10.13 -7.76
C TRP A 274 2.20 -9.78 -7.79
N GLY A 275 1.53 -10.08 -6.69
CA GLY A 275 0.09 -9.84 -6.56
C GLY A 275 -0.79 -10.62 -7.53
N ARG A 276 -0.38 -11.77 -8.09
CA ARG A 276 -1.20 -12.54 -9.06
C ARG A 276 -1.79 -13.83 -8.47
N HIS A 277 -2.85 -14.33 -9.11
CA HIS A 277 -3.53 -15.59 -8.79
C HIS A 277 -2.62 -16.82 -8.97
N GLY A 278 -2.79 -17.86 -8.14
CA GLY A 278 -2.23 -19.20 -8.38
C GLY A 278 -0.94 -19.60 -7.63
N ASP A 279 -0.23 -18.68 -6.97
CA ASP A 279 0.83 -19.04 -6.01
C ASP A 279 0.39 -18.67 -4.59
N ALA A 280 0.04 -19.68 -3.79
CA ALA A 280 -0.36 -19.51 -2.39
C ALA A 280 0.72 -18.85 -1.48
N ARG A 281 1.90 -18.54 -2.03
CA ARG A 281 3.02 -17.87 -1.35
C ARG A 281 3.29 -16.46 -1.86
N THR A 282 2.64 -15.98 -2.92
CA THR A 282 2.81 -14.59 -3.39
C THR A 282 2.04 -13.64 -2.50
N ARG A 283 2.78 -12.83 -1.75
CA ARG A 283 2.29 -11.71 -0.94
C ARG A 283 2.85 -10.42 -1.51
N LEU A 284 2.24 -9.28 -1.21
CA LEU A 284 2.70 -7.99 -1.76
C LEU A 284 4.12 -7.63 -1.28
N HIS A 285 4.55 -8.08 -0.10
CA HIS A 285 5.92 -7.92 0.39
C HIS A 285 6.58 -9.25 0.77
N SER A 286 6.90 -10.07 -0.22
CA SER A 286 7.54 -11.38 -0.02
C SER A 286 9.07 -11.36 -0.20
N ARG A 287 9.57 -10.47 -1.07
CA ARG A 287 10.98 -10.23 -1.33
C ARG A 287 11.17 -8.84 -1.97
N ARG A 288 12.35 -8.25 -1.78
CA ARG A 288 12.84 -7.08 -2.53
C ARG A 288 14.35 -7.19 -2.74
N SER A 289 14.84 -6.68 -3.86
CA SER A 289 16.26 -6.56 -4.16
C SER A 289 16.50 -5.36 -5.07
N VAL A 290 17.60 -4.63 -4.86
CA VAL A 290 17.93 -3.45 -5.68
C VAL A 290 18.83 -3.84 -6.85
N HIS A 291 18.49 -3.33 -8.03
CA HIS A 291 19.25 -3.51 -9.26
C HIS A 291 19.66 -2.16 -9.84
N VAL A 292 20.75 -2.15 -10.61
CA VAL A 292 21.32 -0.94 -11.22
C VAL A 292 21.80 -1.26 -12.63
N ARG A 293 21.42 -0.43 -13.61
CA ARG A 293 21.91 -0.42 -14.99
C ARG A 293 22.53 0.95 -15.31
N CYS A 294 23.51 0.94 -16.21
CA CYS A 294 24.10 2.11 -16.83
C CYS A 294 23.69 2.09 -18.31
N VAL A 295 23.03 3.16 -18.74
CA VAL A 295 22.40 3.32 -20.04
C VAL A 295 23.10 4.44 -20.78
N ASP A 296 23.73 4.08 -21.89
CA ASP A 296 24.20 5.00 -22.93
C ASP A 296 23.22 4.91 -24.11
N PRO A 297 23.15 5.91 -25.02
CA PRO A 297 22.15 5.96 -26.09
C PRO A 297 21.97 4.67 -26.91
N ASP A 298 23.03 3.89 -27.07
CA ASP A 298 23.03 2.65 -27.86
C ASP A 298 23.31 1.38 -27.04
N ARG A 299 23.50 1.48 -25.71
CA ARG A 299 23.98 0.35 -24.89
C ARG A 299 23.41 0.35 -23.48
N ILE A 300 22.98 -0.82 -23.04
CA ILE A 300 22.65 -1.08 -21.64
C ILE A 300 23.75 -1.94 -21.04
N ARG A 301 24.27 -1.51 -19.89
CA ARG A 301 25.34 -2.22 -19.18
C ARG A 301 25.00 -2.36 -17.72
N VAL A 302 25.64 -3.33 -17.07
CA VAL A 302 25.52 -3.56 -15.62
C VAL A 302 26.88 -3.52 -14.94
N PRO A 303 26.97 -3.08 -13.67
CA PRO A 303 28.17 -3.25 -12.87
C PRO A 303 28.55 -4.74 -12.77
N LYS A 304 29.81 -5.10 -13.08
CA LYS A 304 30.30 -6.48 -12.94
C LYS A 304 30.17 -7.04 -11.52
N LYS A 305 30.14 -6.17 -10.51
CA LYS A 305 29.79 -6.50 -9.12
C LYS A 305 28.42 -5.88 -8.80
N PRO A 306 27.31 -6.66 -8.89
CA PRO A 306 25.97 -6.15 -8.60
C PRO A 306 25.83 -5.66 -7.16
N VAL A 307 24.94 -4.68 -6.93
CA VAL A 307 24.65 -4.10 -5.60
C VAL A 307 24.44 -5.19 -4.54
N MET A 308 23.53 -6.13 -4.81
CA MET A 308 23.15 -7.17 -3.85
C MET A 308 24.32 -8.10 -3.47
N SER A 309 25.27 -8.32 -4.38
CA SER A 309 26.47 -9.12 -4.07
C SER A 309 27.40 -8.40 -3.09
N ALA A 310 27.31 -7.08 -3.03
CA ALA A 310 28.15 -6.26 -2.18
C ALA A 310 27.66 -6.19 -0.73
N LEU A 311 26.38 -6.48 -0.48
CA LEU A 311 25.79 -6.42 0.85
C LEU A 311 26.14 -7.65 1.70
N PRO A 312 26.18 -7.50 3.04
CA PRO A 312 26.24 -8.63 3.97
C PRO A 312 25.13 -9.64 3.67
N GLU A 313 25.39 -10.94 3.87
CA GLU A 313 24.46 -12.02 3.49
C GLU A 313 23.04 -11.82 4.05
N GLY A 314 22.92 -11.43 5.32
CA GLY A 314 21.63 -11.16 5.97
C GLY A 314 20.85 -9.95 5.43
N MET A 315 21.50 -9.12 4.61
CA MET A 315 20.93 -7.92 3.99
C MET A 315 20.61 -8.14 2.49
N ARG A 316 20.90 -9.31 1.92
CA ARG A 316 20.69 -9.57 0.48
C ARG A 316 19.24 -9.79 0.07
N LYS A 317 18.29 -9.48 0.94
CA LYS A 317 16.84 -9.53 0.72
C LYS A 317 16.21 -8.34 1.42
N PHE A 318 15.04 -7.95 0.92
CA PHE A 318 14.27 -6.83 1.45
C PHE A 318 15.06 -5.52 1.40
N CYS A 319 15.71 -5.26 0.26
CA CYS A 319 16.29 -3.96 -0.08
C CYS A 319 15.40 -3.30 -1.14
N GLU A 320 14.94 -2.08 -0.89
CA GLU A 320 13.91 -1.41 -1.69
C GLU A 320 14.01 0.12 -1.68
N LEU A 321 13.19 0.77 -2.50
CA LEU A 321 13.07 2.22 -2.63
C LEU A 321 14.43 2.90 -2.90
N PRO A 322 15.14 2.50 -3.97
CA PRO A 322 16.46 3.04 -4.27
C PRO A 322 16.40 4.54 -4.61
N LYS A 323 17.45 5.27 -4.24
CA LYS A 323 17.70 6.65 -4.67
C LYS A 323 19.17 6.82 -5.06
N LEU A 324 19.40 7.23 -6.31
CA LEU A 324 20.71 7.50 -6.87
C LEU A 324 21.05 8.99 -6.79
N ARG A 325 22.33 9.29 -6.58
CA ARG A 325 22.89 10.64 -6.74
C ARG A 325 24.37 10.54 -7.09
N VAL A 326 24.86 11.42 -7.96
CA VAL A 326 26.29 11.59 -8.18
C VAL A 326 26.78 12.78 -7.34
N ASP A 327 27.91 12.60 -6.64
CA ASP A 327 28.52 13.67 -5.85
C ASP A 327 29.45 14.56 -6.69
N GLY A 328 29.95 15.66 -6.13
CA GLY A 328 30.84 16.59 -6.83
C GLY A 328 32.16 15.97 -7.30
N SER A 329 32.60 14.88 -6.67
CA SER A 329 33.77 14.11 -7.08
C SER A 329 33.47 13.13 -8.22
N GLY A 330 32.20 12.95 -8.60
CA GLY A 330 31.78 12.04 -9.66
C GLY A 330 31.48 10.61 -9.17
N ARG A 331 31.36 10.39 -7.86
CA ARG A 331 31.05 9.06 -7.30
C ARG A 331 29.55 8.83 -7.31
N LEU A 332 29.13 7.61 -7.67
CA LEU A 332 27.72 7.20 -7.65
C LEU A 332 27.33 6.71 -6.26
N TRP A 333 26.37 7.38 -5.65
CA TRP A 333 25.76 6.99 -4.39
C TRP A 333 24.42 6.33 -4.63
N LEU A 334 24.17 5.24 -3.90
CA LEU A 334 22.88 4.56 -3.84
C LEU A 334 22.41 4.52 -2.38
N PHE A 335 21.23 5.07 -2.16
CA PHE A 335 20.48 4.95 -0.93
C PHE A 335 19.39 3.92 -1.14
N MET A 336 19.13 3.10 -0.13
CA MET A 336 18.06 2.09 -0.16
C MET A 336 17.55 1.85 1.25
N ARG A 337 16.29 1.41 1.38
CA ARG A 337 15.78 0.90 2.64
C ARG A 337 16.03 -0.59 2.73
N HIS A 338 16.28 -1.07 3.94
CA HIS A 338 16.33 -2.49 4.24
C HIS A 338 15.42 -2.83 5.41
N MET A 339 14.58 -3.87 5.24
CA MET A 339 13.76 -4.41 6.31
C MET A 339 14.57 -5.37 7.19
N GLN A 340 14.69 -5.02 8.47
CA GLN A 340 15.04 -5.98 9.51
C GLN A 340 13.80 -6.81 9.88
N ASN A 341 13.81 -8.11 9.57
CA ASN A 341 12.79 -9.03 10.03
C ASN A 341 13.03 -9.37 11.51
N LEU A 342 12.05 -9.05 12.36
CA LEU A 342 12.15 -9.21 13.82
C LEU A 342 11.34 -10.39 14.34
N THR A 343 10.76 -11.19 13.44
CA THR A 343 9.91 -12.34 13.81
C THR A 343 10.75 -13.39 14.56
N PRO A 344 10.51 -13.62 15.86
CA PRO A 344 11.22 -14.66 16.59
C PRO A 344 10.82 -16.05 16.07
N PRO A 345 11.76 -17.02 16.02
CA PRO A 345 11.40 -18.40 15.70
C PRO A 345 10.53 -19.00 16.82
N GLY A 346 9.52 -19.79 16.43
CA GLY A 346 8.71 -20.59 17.35
C GLY A 346 7.26 -20.13 17.52
N PHE A 347 6.64 -20.55 18.62
CA PHE A 347 5.22 -20.39 18.90
C PHE A 347 5.01 -19.80 20.30
N ARG A 348 3.98 -18.97 20.47
CA ARG A 348 3.45 -18.55 21.77
C ARG A 348 2.13 -19.24 22.06
N LYS A 349 1.85 -19.55 23.33
CA LYS A 349 0.57 -20.12 23.74
C LYS A 349 -0.42 -18.98 24.04
N VAL A 350 -1.50 -18.88 23.29
CA VAL A 350 -2.57 -17.88 23.47
C VAL A 350 -3.90 -18.62 23.57
N GLY A 351 -4.64 -18.43 24.67
CA GLY A 351 -5.94 -19.09 24.87
C GLY A 351 -5.87 -20.62 24.84
N GLY A 352 -4.74 -21.23 25.21
CA GLY A 352 -4.53 -22.67 25.16
C GLY A 352 -3.95 -23.22 23.85
N GLN A 353 -3.97 -22.45 22.75
CA GLN A 353 -3.45 -22.84 21.45
C GLN A 353 -2.04 -22.30 21.19
N LEU A 354 -1.19 -23.09 20.53
CA LEU A 354 0.10 -22.62 20.02
C LEU A 354 -0.14 -21.79 18.75
N ARG A 355 0.31 -20.54 18.76
CA ARG A 355 0.27 -19.64 17.60
C ARG A 355 1.69 -19.21 17.24
N PRO A 356 2.06 -19.17 15.95
CA PRO A 356 3.36 -18.63 15.55
C PRO A 356 3.50 -17.20 16.07
N TYR A 357 4.74 -16.76 16.29
CA TYR A 357 4.98 -15.35 16.57
C TYR A 357 4.48 -14.49 15.41
N GLN A 358 3.89 -13.34 15.75
CA GLN A 358 3.45 -12.37 14.76
C GLN A 358 4.65 -11.82 13.99
N ALA A 359 4.43 -11.60 12.70
CA ALA A 359 5.50 -11.23 11.80
C ALA A 359 5.75 -9.72 11.86
N ARG A 360 6.99 -9.32 12.15
CA ARG A 360 7.36 -7.93 12.45
C ARG A 360 8.50 -7.45 11.57
N GLY A 361 8.38 -6.25 11.01
CA GLY A 361 9.40 -5.59 10.22
C GLY A 361 9.72 -4.19 10.76
N ILE A 362 10.99 -3.80 10.70
CA ILE A 362 11.43 -2.41 10.84
C ILE A 362 12.32 -2.08 9.65
N TRP A 363 12.10 -0.93 9.02
CA TRP A 363 12.88 -0.49 7.88
C TRP A 363 13.85 0.61 8.28
N ASN A 364 15.04 0.55 7.72
CA ASN A 364 16.07 1.56 7.90
C ASN A 364 16.71 1.93 6.55
N PRO A 365 17.03 3.21 6.29
CA PRO A 365 17.81 3.62 5.14
C PRO A 365 19.31 3.36 5.35
N TYR A 366 19.96 2.97 4.26
CA TYR A 366 21.39 2.71 4.16
C TYR A 366 21.95 3.41 2.92
N ALA A 367 23.19 3.86 3.01
CA ALA A 367 23.95 4.43 1.91
C ALA A 367 25.10 3.49 1.51
N ILE A 368 25.30 3.32 0.20
CA ILE A 368 26.51 2.73 -0.39
C ILE A 368 27.02 3.63 -1.50
N CYS A 369 28.32 3.58 -1.77
CA CYS A 369 28.98 4.32 -2.83
C CYS A 369 29.68 3.36 -3.78
N CYS A 370 29.60 3.61 -5.09
CA CYS A 370 30.40 2.90 -6.08
C CYS A 370 31.69 3.68 -6.33
N THR A 371 32.83 3.03 -6.08
CA THR A 371 34.19 3.56 -6.35
C THR A 371 35.05 2.44 -6.94
N ASP A 372 35.85 2.74 -7.96
CA ASP A 372 36.81 1.79 -8.55
C ASP A 372 36.20 0.43 -8.96
N GLY A 373 34.94 0.43 -9.43
CA GLY A 373 34.25 -0.79 -9.85
C GLY A 373 33.77 -1.70 -8.72
N ALA A 374 33.76 -1.22 -7.47
CA ALA A 374 33.18 -1.93 -6.33
C ALA A 374 32.23 -1.03 -5.52
N TRP A 375 31.22 -1.63 -4.93
CA TRP A 375 30.35 -0.96 -3.96
C TRP A 375 30.97 -1.02 -2.56
N SER A 376 30.88 0.09 -1.84
CA SER A 376 31.28 0.21 -0.43
C SER A 376 30.47 -0.73 0.48
N SER A 377 30.93 -0.90 1.72
CA SER A 377 30.07 -1.47 2.77
C SER A 377 28.87 -0.55 3.03
N PRO A 378 27.68 -1.09 3.39
CA PRO A 378 26.51 -0.28 3.67
C PRO A 378 26.63 0.48 4.99
N ALA A 379 26.40 1.79 4.95
CA ALA A 379 26.32 2.65 6.12
C ALA A 379 24.85 2.92 6.48
N LYS A 380 24.41 2.48 7.66
CA LYS A 380 23.07 2.76 8.18
C LYS A 380 22.96 4.24 8.55
N LEU A 381 21.89 4.91 8.14
CA LEU A 381 21.59 6.25 8.65
C LEU A 381 21.18 6.14 10.13
N PRO A 382 21.71 6.98 11.04
CA PRO A 382 21.40 6.90 12.47
C PRO A 382 19.94 7.29 12.71
N VAL A 383 19.34 6.83 13.83
CA VAL A 383 17.98 7.22 14.26
C VAL A 383 16.98 7.15 13.11
N SER A 384 16.70 5.93 12.65
CA SER A 384 16.06 5.73 11.35
C SER A 384 15.08 4.58 11.30
N ASN A 385 14.61 4.12 12.46
CA ASN A 385 13.61 3.08 12.53
C ASN A 385 12.29 3.65 12.00
N GLY A 386 11.70 2.98 11.01
CA GLY A 386 10.43 3.41 10.45
C GLY A 386 9.68 2.33 9.69
N ARG A 387 8.61 2.76 9.03
CA ARG A 387 7.76 1.98 8.11
C ARG A 387 8.39 1.76 6.72
N ASN A 388 7.75 0.94 5.89
CA ASN A 388 8.27 0.57 4.57
C ASN A 388 8.51 1.80 3.67
N ASP A 389 7.51 2.64 3.46
CA ASP A 389 7.47 3.69 2.41
C ASP A 389 8.10 5.05 2.79
N MET A 390 8.86 5.12 3.88
CA MET A 390 9.58 6.35 4.28
C MET A 390 10.82 6.60 3.41
N ARG A 391 10.73 7.53 2.46
CA ARG A 391 11.82 7.84 1.50
C ARG A 391 12.91 8.74 2.09
N THR A 392 14.10 8.68 1.50
CA THR A 392 15.19 9.64 1.73
C THR A 392 15.24 10.68 0.60
N ALA A 393 15.44 11.94 0.94
CA ALA A 393 15.75 13.00 -0.02
C ALA A 393 17.23 13.34 0.00
N ILE A 394 17.79 13.64 -1.17
CA ILE A 394 19.24 13.78 -1.35
C ILE A 394 19.53 15.00 -2.23
N CYS A 395 20.47 15.83 -1.81
CA CYS A 395 21.06 16.87 -2.65
C CYS A 395 22.59 16.88 -2.52
N THR A 396 23.23 17.66 -3.37
CA THR A 396 24.65 18.03 -3.24
C THR A 396 24.73 19.44 -2.68
N ASP A 397 25.65 19.68 -1.75
CA ASP A 397 25.95 21.04 -1.28
C ASP A 397 26.89 21.79 -2.23
N ALA A 398 27.27 23.02 -1.86
CA ALA A 398 28.20 23.85 -2.64
C ALA A 398 29.63 23.26 -2.74
N ALA A 399 30.03 22.37 -1.83
CA ALA A 399 31.31 21.66 -1.88
C ALA A 399 31.24 20.38 -2.72
N GLY A 400 30.03 19.98 -3.16
CA GLY A 400 29.78 18.73 -3.86
C GLY A 400 29.60 17.52 -2.94
N ASP A 401 29.52 17.71 -1.63
CA ASP A 401 29.26 16.64 -0.68
C ASP A 401 27.77 16.25 -0.68
N ILE A 402 27.50 14.97 -0.42
CA ILE A 402 26.13 14.47 -0.28
C ILE A 402 25.49 14.95 1.02
N ARG A 403 24.29 15.50 0.89
CA ARG A 403 23.37 15.82 1.98
C ARG A 403 22.13 14.97 1.84
N VAL A 404 21.68 14.41 2.95
CA VAL A 404 20.50 13.55 3.00
C VAL A 404 19.55 14.04 4.09
N ALA A 405 18.26 14.00 3.79
CA ALA A 405 17.19 14.13 4.77
C ALA A 405 16.32 12.88 4.76
N TRP A 406 15.86 12.44 5.93
CA TRP A 406 15.00 11.26 6.07
C TRP A 406 14.05 11.45 7.25
N SER A 407 12.94 10.71 7.22
CA SER A 407 12.05 10.58 8.36
C SER A 407 12.21 9.24 9.07
N GLU A 408 11.84 9.21 10.34
CA GLU A 408 11.75 8.04 11.20
C GLU A 408 10.49 8.16 12.07
N ASP A 409 10.04 7.08 12.71
CA ASP A 409 8.86 7.13 13.59
C ASP A 409 9.11 6.65 15.02
N GLY A 410 10.38 6.47 15.40
CA GLY A 410 10.80 6.11 16.76
C GLY A 410 10.45 4.68 17.19
N ARG A 411 9.86 3.86 16.30
CA ARG A 411 9.47 2.49 16.64
C ARG A 411 10.65 1.68 17.13
N LYS A 412 10.41 0.85 18.15
CA LYS A 412 11.47 0.04 18.80
C LYS A 412 11.39 -1.40 18.33
N PRO A 413 12.51 -2.12 18.20
CA PRO A 413 12.47 -3.55 17.84
C PRO A 413 11.59 -4.42 18.76
N THR A 414 11.45 -4.04 20.02
CA THR A 414 10.59 -4.72 21.00
C THR A 414 9.10 -4.42 20.83
N ARG A 415 8.76 -3.32 20.17
CA ARG A 415 7.39 -2.82 19.90
C ARG A 415 7.38 -2.16 18.51
N ALA A 416 7.60 -2.98 17.47
CA ALA A 416 7.72 -2.51 16.08
C ALA A 416 6.39 -1.95 15.55
N GLU A 417 5.29 -2.46 16.08
CA GLU A 417 3.90 -2.10 15.85
C GLU A 417 3.48 -0.76 16.46
N GLU A 418 4.33 -0.12 17.26
CA GLU A 418 4.01 1.14 17.95
C GLU A 418 4.95 2.24 17.50
N PRO A 419 4.57 3.00 16.45
CA PRO A 419 5.25 4.26 16.14
C PRO A 419 5.09 5.24 17.32
N VAL A 420 6.13 6.03 17.57
CA VAL A 420 6.21 6.99 18.68
C VAL A 420 5.93 8.40 18.19
N ASN A 421 6.74 8.92 17.26
CA ASN A 421 6.55 10.21 16.61
C ASN A 421 7.31 10.25 15.29
N HIS A 422 6.71 10.83 14.26
CA HIS A 422 7.37 11.02 12.96
C HIS A 422 8.27 12.25 13.02
N ASN A 423 9.58 12.05 12.89
CA ASN A 423 10.56 13.14 12.94
C ASN A 423 11.41 13.18 11.68
N VAL A 424 11.87 14.38 11.32
CA VAL A 424 12.77 14.60 10.20
C VAL A 424 14.19 14.90 10.69
N HIS A 425 15.16 14.27 10.02
CA HIS A 425 16.57 14.42 10.30
C HIS A 425 17.33 14.78 9.03
N ALA A 426 18.49 15.42 9.21
CA ALA A 426 19.44 15.66 8.13
C ALA A 426 20.86 15.24 8.52
N ALA A 427 21.63 14.78 7.53
CA ALA A 427 23.03 14.40 7.69
C ALA A 427 23.87 14.78 6.47
N ARG A 428 25.17 14.92 6.71
CA ARG A 428 26.19 14.87 5.67
C ARG A 428 26.74 13.46 5.59
N ILE A 429 26.96 12.97 4.38
CA ILE A 429 27.57 11.65 4.14
C ILE A 429 28.85 11.83 3.35
N ARG A 430 29.91 11.16 3.78
CA ARG A 430 31.24 11.22 3.16
C ARG A 430 31.82 9.83 2.98
N LEU A 431 32.65 9.67 1.96
CA LEU A 431 33.56 8.54 1.81
C LEU A 431 34.98 9.09 1.92
N ASP A 432 35.86 8.38 2.62
CA ASP A 432 37.26 8.77 2.84
C ASP A 432 37.94 9.22 1.54
N GLU A 433 38.70 10.32 1.58
CA GLU A 433 39.31 10.96 0.39
C GLU A 433 40.33 10.06 -0.31
N ALA A 434 40.85 9.04 0.39
CA ALA A 434 41.71 8.01 -0.18
C ALA A 434 40.96 6.99 -1.05
N ALA A 435 39.62 6.98 -1.04
CA ALA A 435 38.81 6.16 -1.94
C ALA A 435 38.79 6.79 -3.34
N GLY A 436 38.96 5.98 -4.38
CA GLY A 436 39.08 6.45 -5.76
C GLY A 436 37.94 7.37 -6.22
N SER A 437 38.28 8.26 -7.15
CA SER A 437 37.37 9.24 -7.74
C SER A 437 36.87 8.78 -9.11
N ASP A 438 35.64 9.18 -9.43
CA ASP A 438 34.97 8.98 -10.73
C ASP A 438 34.58 7.53 -11.09
N LEU A 439 33.60 7.39 -11.99
CA LEU A 439 33.05 6.12 -12.46
C LEU A 439 33.77 5.57 -13.70
N ASP A 440 34.85 6.20 -14.13
CA ASP A 440 35.69 5.76 -15.26
C ASP A 440 36.28 4.35 -15.05
N GLY A 441 36.63 4.02 -13.80
CA GLY A 441 37.16 2.71 -13.42
C GLY A 441 36.10 1.63 -13.21
N VAL A 442 34.80 1.96 -13.28
CA VAL A 442 33.74 0.97 -13.02
C VAL A 442 33.67 -0.04 -14.15
N ALA A 443 34.04 -1.27 -13.84
CA ALA A 443 33.95 -2.36 -14.81
C ALA A 443 32.48 -2.70 -15.10
N LEU A 444 32.05 -2.31 -16.30
CA LEU A 444 30.72 -2.59 -16.84
C LEU A 444 30.76 -3.85 -17.72
N ALA A 445 29.70 -4.64 -17.69
CA ALA A 445 29.44 -5.72 -18.63
C ALA A 445 28.26 -5.33 -19.53
N GLU A 446 28.36 -5.63 -20.83
CA GLU A 446 27.23 -5.50 -21.74
C GLU A 446 26.08 -6.36 -21.23
N SER A 447 24.89 -5.77 -21.21
CA SER A 447 23.62 -6.44 -20.95
C SER A 447 22.75 -6.23 -22.17
N SER A 448 22.03 -7.26 -22.58
CA SER A 448 20.92 -6.98 -23.50
C SER A 448 19.87 -6.15 -22.74
N PRO A 449 19.15 -5.25 -23.43
CA PRO A 449 17.83 -4.85 -22.95
C PRO A 449 17.05 -6.14 -22.63
N ASP A 450 16.29 -6.14 -21.54
CA ASP A 450 15.41 -7.29 -21.32
C ASP A 450 14.49 -7.37 -22.53
N THR A 451 14.42 -8.55 -23.16
CA THR A 451 13.35 -8.82 -24.10
C THR A 451 12.08 -8.68 -23.30
N THR A 452 11.25 -7.68 -23.63
CA THR A 452 9.96 -7.46 -22.97
C THR A 452 9.24 -8.80 -22.86
N VAL A 453 9.08 -9.27 -21.63
CA VAL A 453 8.32 -10.48 -21.36
C VAL A 453 6.92 -10.03 -21.05
N GLU A 454 6.00 -10.20 -22.00
CA GLU A 454 4.58 -10.07 -21.69
C GLU A 454 4.24 -11.11 -20.62
N ALA A 455 3.98 -10.65 -19.40
CA ALA A 455 3.35 -11.48 -18.40
C ALA A 455 1.96 -11.86 -18.92
N GLN A 456 1.47 -13.05 -18.56
CA GLN A 456 0.11 -13.45 -18.93
C GLN A 456 -0.87 -12.33 -18.55
N PRO A 457 -1.70 -11.81 -19.48
CA PRO A 457 -2.60 -10.72 -19.14
C PRO A 457 -3.47 -11.13 -17.95
N VAL A 458 -3.59 -10.25 -16.94
CA VAL A 458 -4.61 -10.50 -15.90
C VAL A 458 -5.96 -10.36 -16.60
N PRO A 459 -6.82 -11.39 -16.54
CA PRO A 459 -8.16 -11.27 -17.10
C PRO A 459 -8.91 -10.10 -16.47
N GLU A 460 -9.52 -9.25 -17.31
CA GLU A 460 -10.39 -8.20 -16.81
C GLU A 460 -11.59 -8.82 -16.07
N PRO A 461 -11.95 -8.33 -14.87
CA PRO A 461 -13.17 -8.74 -14.20
C PRO A 461 -14.37 -8.53 -15.13
N PRO A 462 -15.29 -9.49 -15.23
CA PRO A 462 -16.38 -9.40 -16.19
C PRO A 462 -17.32 -8.27 -15.80
N ARG A 463 -17.58 -7.34 -16.72
CA ARG A 463 -18.56 -6.26 -16.51
C ARG A 463 -19.96 -6.82 -16.65
N TYR A 464 -20.84 -6.48 -15.71
CA TYR A 464 -22.22 -6.97 -15.71
C TYR A 464 -23.17 -5.90 -15.21
N GLU A 465 -24.23 -5.68 -15.97
CA GLU A 465 -25.34 -4.81 -15.62
C GLU A 465 -26.63 -5.62 -15.69
N LEU A 466 -27.53 -5.34 -14.76
CA LEU A 466 -28.85 -5.98 -14.73
C LEU A 466 -29.92 -4.96 -14.35
N THR A 467 -31.12 -5.18 -14.87
CA THR A 467 -32.30 -4.40 -14.50
C THR A 467 -33.32 -5.34 -13.86
N VAL A 468 -33.83 -4.94 -12.70
CA VAL A 468 -34.81 -5.66 -11.89
C VAL A 468 -35.95 -4.69 -11.57
N GLY A 469 -37.16 -5.00 -12.01
CA GLY A 469 -38.23 -4.02 -12.10
C GLY A 469 -37.78 -2.78 -12.88
N ASP A 470 -37.90 -1.61 -12.25
CA ASP A 470 -37.50 -0.30 -12.82
C ASP A 470 -36.09 0.16 -12.37
N THR A 471 -35.32 -0.69 -11.69
CA THR A 471 -34.00 -0.32 -11.15
C THR A 471 -32.88 -1.03 -11.89
N SER A 472 -31.90 -0.25 -12.37
CA SER A 472 -30.66 -0.77 -12.96
C SER A 472 -29.54 -0.82 -11.93
N TYR A 473 -28.75 -1.88 -11.99
CA TYR A 473 -27.58 -2.11 -11.16
C TYR A 473 -26.38 -2.46 -12.02
N ARG A 474 -25.21 -2.01 -11.61
CA ARG A 474 -23.92 -2.48 -12.11
C ARG A 474 -23.22 -3.33 -11.06
N LEU A 475 -22.56 -4.38 -11.49
CA LEU A 475 -21.72 -5.20 -10.64
C LEU A 475 -20.35 -4.52 -10.45
N LEU A 476 -19.97 -4.35 -9.18
CA LEU A 476 -18.67 -3.85 -8.76
C LEU A 476 -17.93 -4.95 -7.99
N TYR A 477 -16.65 -5.13 -8.28
CA TYR A 477 -15.77 -6.04 -7.54
C TYR A 477 -14.87 -5.26 -6.59
N GLY A 478 -14.75 -5.71 -5.35
CA GLY A 478 -13.84 -5.08 -4.41
C GLY A 478 -13.38 -6.00 -3.29
N ASP A 479 -12.68 -5.41 -2.35
CA ASP A 479 -12.17 -6.06 -1.15
C ASP A 479 -12.40 -5.13 0.05
N THR A 480 -13.07 -5.64 1.08
CA THR A 480 -13.43 -4.86 2.27
C THR A 480 -12.56 -5.17 3.48
N HIS A 481 -11.53 -6.01 3.34
CA HIS A 481 -10.73 -6.49 4.46
C HIS A 481 -9.30 -6.70 4.00
N ARG A 482 -8.53 -5.61 3.95
CA ARG A 482 -7.13 -5.62 3.55
C ARG A 482 -6.26 -4.95 4.60
N HIS A 483 -5.27 -5.67 5.10
CA HIS A 483 -4.26 -5.12 6.00
C HIS A 483 -3.03 -4.62 5.25
N THR A 484 -2.24 -3.78 5.91
CA THR A 484 -0.96 -3.26 5.42
C THR A 484 0.14 -3.43 6.47
N ASP A 485 1.32 -2.83 6.22
CA ASP A 485 2.45 -2.78 7.15
C ASP A 485 2.16 -2.04 8.47
N ILE A 486 0.98 -1.44 8.60
CA ILE A 486 0.45 -0.87 9.84
C ILE A 486 0.03 -1.99 10.81
N SER A 487 -0.70 -3.00 10.35
CA SER A 487 -1.22 -4.06 11.23
C SER A 487 -0.15 -5.03 11.69
N ARG A 488 -0.07 -5.23 13.01
CA ARG A 488 1.02 -5.99 13.66
C ARG A 488 1.09 -7.48 13.33
N CYS A 489 0.05 -8.03 12.73
CA CYS A 489 -0.12 -9.45 12.44
C CYS A 489 0.79 -9.89 11.29
N ALA A 490 1.11 -8.96 10.39
CA ALA A 490 1.61 -9.24 9.06
C ALA A 490 2.49 -8.11 8.50
N MET A 491 3.06 -7.27 9.38
CA MET A 491 3.79 -6.05 8.99
C MET A 491 4.84 -6.27 7.91
N ASN A 492 5.52 -7.42 7.94
CA ASN A 492 6.62 -7.73 7.03
C ASN A 492 6.19 -8.38 5.70
N TYR A 493 4.89 -8.62 5.46
CA TYR A 493 4.47 -9.30 4.23
C TYR A 493 3.19 -8.79 3.54
N ASP A 494 2.33 -8.04 4.21
CA ASP A 494 1.13 -7.47 3.58
C ASP A 494 1.42 -6.29 2.64
N GLY A 495 2.60 -5.67 2.77
CA GLY A 495 3.01 -4.53 1.95
C GLY A 495 2.53 -3.20 2.51
N SER A 496 3.02 -2.11 1.93
CA SER A 496 2.65 -0.75 2.32
C SER A 496 1.26 -0.36 1.80
N LEU A 497 0.77 0.82 2.24
CA LEU A 497 -0.40 1.46 1.63
C LEU A 497 -0.22 1.60 0.10
N MET A 498 0.98 2.02 -0.37
CA MET A 498 1.29 2.16 -1.80
C MET A 498 1.22 0.83 -2.56
N ASP A 499 1.85 -0.23 -2.02
CA ASP A 499 1.80 -1.57 -2.64
C ASP A 499 0.36 -2.06 -2.80
N THR A 500 -0.47 -1.79 -1.79
CA THR A 500 -1.87 -2.19 -1.77
C THR A 500 -2.69 -1.49 -2.85
N TYR A 501 -2.50 -0.19 -3.07
CA TYR A 501 -3.22 0.56 -4.11
C TYR A 501 -2.76 0.19 -5.52
N ARG A 502 -1.45 0.00 -5.74
CA ARG A 502 -0.91 -0.55 -6.99
C ARG A 502 -1.54 -1.89 -7.33
N TYR A 503 -1.55 -2.79 -6.35
CA TYR A 503 -2.20 -4.09 -6.48
C TYR A 503 -3.68 -3.96 -6.83
N ALA A 504 -4.45 -3.15 -6.10
CA ALA A 504 -5.89 -3.05 -6.30
C ALA A 504 -6.26 -2.46 -7.67
N ILE A 505 -5.55 -1.41 -8.10
CA ILE A 505 -5.84 -0.71 -9.35
C ILE A 505 -5.37 -1.52 -10.56
N ASP A 506 -4.09 -1.91 -10.60
CA ASP A 506 -3.48 -2.45 -11.81
C ASP A 506 -3.58 -3.97 -11.90
N VAL A 507 -3.31 -4.65 -10.78
CA VAL A 507 -3.14 -6.12 -10.78
C VAL A 507 -4.45 -6.83 -10.55
N ALA A 508 -5.22 -6.44 -9.53
CA ALA A 508 -6.50 -7.06 -9.17
C ALA A 508 -7.68 -6.43 -9.91
N ARG A 509 -7.47 -5.28 -10.56
CA ARG A 509 -8.50 -4.54 -11.32
C ARG A 509 -9.78 -4.32 -10.50
N LEU A 510 -9.65 -4.10 -9.19
CA LEU A 510 -10.78 -3.85 -8.30
C LEU A 510 -11.47 -2.54 -8.70
N ASP A 511 -12.77 -2.47 -8.46
CA ASP A 511 -13.59 -1.27 -8.54
C ASP A 511 -13.58 -0.49 -7.22
N PHE A 512 -13.45 -1.18 -6.08
CA PHE A 512 -13.34 -0.56 -4.77
C PHE A 512 -12.46 -1.35 -3.81
N LEU A 513 -11.87 -0.65 -2.83
CA LEU A 513 -11.02 -1.24 -1.80
C LEU A 513 -11.26 -0.53 -0.47
N ALA A 514 -11.44 -1.29 0.61
CA ALA A 514 -11.27 -0.78 1.95
C ALA A 514 -10.00 -1.33 2.59
N ILE A 515 -9.11 -0.44 3.01
CA ILE A 515 -8.05 -0.78 3.94
C ILE A 515 -8.70 -0.97 5.30
N SER A 516 -8.38 -2.05 5.99
CA SER A 516 -8.99 -2.44 7.26
C SER A 516 -7.93 -2.82 8.28
N ASP A 517 -6.87 -2.01 8.36
CA ASP A 517 -5.89 -2.15 9.43
C ASP A 517 -6.57 -2.09 10.81
N HIS A 518 -6.00 -2.81 11.78
CA HIS A 518 -6.61 -2.92 13.10
C HIS A 518 -6.75 -1.55 13.79
N ASP A 519 -7.89 -1.31 14.42
CA ASP A 519 -8.18 -0.14 15.25
C ASP A 519 -7.03 0.17 16.23
N GLN A 520 -6.56 -0.83 16.96
CA GLN A 520 -5.49 -0.73 17.95
C GLN A 520 -4.10 -0.44 17.37
N ASP A 521 -3.89 -0.63 16.06
CA ASP A 521 -2.61 -0.40 15.38
C ASP A 521 -2.65 0.91 14.56
N LEU A 522 -3.84 1.33 14.10
CA LEU A 522 -4.11 2.67 13.56
C LEU A 522 -4.10 3.74 14.65
N LEU A 523 -4.64 3.37 15.82
CA LEU A 523 -4.62 4.12 17.05
C LEU A 523 -3.45 3.63 17.91
N LYS A 524 -3.16 4.29 19.03
CA LYS A 524 -2.20 3.72 19.99
C LYS A 524 -2.79 2.44 20.57
N HIS A 525 -1.96 1.41 20.68
CA HIS A 525 -2.36 0.11 21.23
C HIS A 525 -3.21 0.24 22.50
N ARG A 526 -4.36 -0.47 22.56
CA ARG A 526 -5.28 -0.56 23.71
C ARG A 526 -4.64 -0.60 25.10
N TYR A 527 -3.54 -1.35 25.25
CA TYR A 527 -2.83 -1.52 26.53
C TYR A 527 -1.81 -0.41 26.82
N SER A 528 -1.78 0.63 25.99
CA SER A 528 -0.89 1.78 26.06
C SER A 528 -1.65 3.10 25.89
N ARG A 529 -2.99 3.09 26.06
CA ARG A 529 -3.87 4.27 26.03
C ARG A 529 -3.45 5.37 27.02
N ASP A 530 -2.89 4.97 28.17
CA ASP A 530 -2.42 5.90 29.20
C ASP A 530 -1.10 6.60 28.83
N GLN A 531 -0.45 6.20 27.73
CA GLN A 531 0.76 6.88 27.25
C GLN A 531 0.39 8.17 26.51
N GLN A 532 0.52 9.28 27.22
CA GLN A 532 0.53 10.62 26.65
C GLN A 532 1.66 10.72 25.61
N GLY A 533 1.31 11.12 24.39
CA GLY A 533 2.26 11.35 23.29
C GLY A 533 1.48 11.90 22.11
N PRO A 534 2.15 12.62 21.22
CA PRO A 534 1.70 13.95 20.84
C PRO A 534 0.43 13.97 20.00
N LEU A 535 0.24 13.02 19.09
CA LEU A 535 -0.96 12.93 18.25
C LEU A 535 -1.31 11.47 18.02
N GLN A 536 -2.38 11.01 18.67
CA GLN A 536 -2.98 9.71 18.36
C GLN A 536 -3.56 9.79 16.93
N ASP A 537 -3.66 8.65 16.23
CA ASP A 537 -4.47 8.51 15.00
C ASP A 537 -3.80 8.99 13.71
N TYR A 538 -2.50 9.30 13.72
CA TYR A 538 -1.80 9.71 12.50
C TYR A 538 -1.80 8.63 11.41
N ALA A 539 -1.73 7.34 11.79
CA ALA A 539 -1.86 6.25 10.83
C ALA A 539 -3.28 6.19 10.22
N TRP A 540 -4.32 6.54 10.99
CA TRP A 540 -5.68 6.68 10.47
C TRP A 540 -5.81 7.85 9.49
N TRP A 541 -5.25 9.02 9.85
CA TRP A 541 -5.17 10.18 8.96
C TRP A 541 -4.48 9.82 7.62
N ARG A 542 -3.33 9.14 7.68
CA ARG A 542 -2.62 8.66 6.48
C ARG A 542 -3.48 7.71 5.65
N SER A 543 -4.16 6.76 6.28
CA SER A 543 -5.02 5.79 5.57
C SER A 543 -6.17 6.49 4.84
N GLN A 544 -6.80 7.50 5.47
CA GLN A 544 -7.83 8.32 4.82
C GLN A 544 -7.27 9.18 3.67
N LYS A 545 -6.11 9.81 3.86
CA LYS A 545 -5.45 10.59 2.81
C LYS A 545 -5.17 9.75 1.56
N TYR A 546 -4.68 8.53 1.75
CA TYR A 546 -4.42 7.61 0.64
C TYR A 546 -5.70 7.23 -0.11
N CYS A 547 -6.85 7.14 0.57
CA CYS A 547 -8.14 6.92 -0.10
C CYS A 547 -8.50 8.05 -1.06
N ASP A 548 -8.04 9.27 -0.81
CA ASP A 548 -8.33 10.43 -1.66
C ASP A 548 -7.27 10.62 -2.75
N LEU A 549 -6.00 10.32 -2.46
CA LEU A 549 -4.92 10.33 -3.45
C LEU A 549 -5.20 9.37 -4.61
N PHE A 550 -5.69 8.17 -4.30
CA PHE A 550 -5.90 7.09 -5.28
C PHE A 550 -7.34 6.98 -5.76
N TYR A 551 -8.21 7.92 -5.43
CA TYR A 551 -9.52 7.97 -6.06
C TYR A 551 -9.37 8.26 -7.56
N ILE A 552 -9.92 7.38 -8.40
CA ILE A 552 -9.95 7.55 -9.86
C ILE A 552 -11.41 7.54 -10.27
N LYS A 553 -11.90 8.71 -10.68
CA LYS A 553 -13.29 8.89 -11.10
C LYS A 553 -13.70 7.85 -12.14
N ASP A 554 -14.86 7.24 -11.93
CA ASP A 554 -15.47 6.21 -12.78
C ASP A 554 -14.66 4.91 -12.97
N ARG A 555 -13.53 4.74 -12.25
CA ARG A 555 -12.65 3.57 -12.36
C ARG A 555 -12.31 2.89 -11.04
N PHE A 556 -12.03 3.65 -9.98
CA PHE A 556 -11.61 3.07 -8.70
C PHE A 556 -12.03 3.91 -7.49
N LEU A 557 -12.69 3.26 -6.53
CA LEU A 557 -13.27 3.85 -5.34
C LEU A 557 -12.60 3.31 -4.06
N PRO A 558 -11.57 3.97 -3.54
CA PRO A 558 -11.12 3.70 -2.17
C PRO A 558 -12.25 4.00 -1.18
N VAL A 559 -12.47 3.12 -0.21
CA VAL A 559 -13.48 3.24 0.84
C VAL A 559 -12.76 3.37 2.18
N TYR A 560 -13.17 4.34 3.00
CA TYR A 560 -12.58 4.51 4.32
C TYR A 560 -12.99 3.35 5.22
N GLY A 561 -12.03 2.63 5.81
CA GLY A 561 -12.34 1.53 6.71
C GLY A 561 -11.25 1.22 7.72
N TYR A 562 -11.60 0.41 8.71
CA TYR A 562 -10.69 -0.13 9.72
C TYR A 562 -11.28 -1.41 10.31
N GLU A 563 -10.46 -2.28 10.89
CA GLU A 563 -10.95 -3.45 11.62
C GLU A 563 -11.08 -3.16 13.11
N HIS A 564 -12.30 -3.26 13.64
CA HIS A 564 -12.56 -3.27 15.08
C HIS A 564 -12.31 -4.65 15.68
N GLY A 565 -11.33 -4.77 16.59
CA GLY A 565 -10.98 -6.05 17.22
C GLY A 565 -11.67 -6.33 18.55
N GLY A 566 -12.02 -5.28 19.32
CA GLY A 566 -12.61 -5.43 20.65
C GLY A 566 -11.67 -6.03 21.73
N SER A 567 -12.09 -5.94 22.99
CA SER A 567 -11.29 -6.44 24.13
C SER A 567 -11.38 -7.97 24.24
N TYR A 568 -10.37 -8.66 24.78
CA TYR A 568 -10.48 -10.12 24.99
C TYR A 568 -11.67 -10.54 25.87
N ALA A 569 -12.05 -9.70 26.83
CA ALA A 569 -13.14 -10.03 27.77
C ALA A 569 -14.54 -9.77 27.19
N ARG A 570 -14.68 -8.82 26.25
CA ARG A 570 -15.98 -8.34 25.77
C ARG A 570 -16.16 -8.40 24.26
N ARG A 571 -15.17 -8.87 23.49
CA ARG A 571 -15.30 -9.03 22.04
C ARG A 571 -16.42 -10.02 21.70
N GLY A 572 -17.27 -9.64 20.74
CA GLY A 572 -18.32 -10.48 20.13
C GLY A 572 -18.01 -10.77 18.66
N GLY A 573 -16.73 -10.93 18.36
CA GLY A 573 -16.16 -11.05 17.02
C GLY A 573 -15.68 -9.72 16.45
N HIS A 574 -14.64 -9.80 15.61
CA HIS A 574 -14.05 -8.64 14.94
C HIS A 574 -14.95 -8.17 13.79
N LYS A 575 -14.93 -6.86 13.50
CA LYS A 575 -15.78 -6.23 12.46
C LYS A 575 -14.97 -5.29 11.58
N ASN A 576 -15.11 -5.41 10.27
CA ASN A 576 -14.60 -4.40 9.34
C ASN A 576 -15.61 -3.26 9.23
N VAL A 577 -15.25 -2.08 9.72
CA VAL A 577 -16.10 -0.88 9.71
C VAL A 577 -15.79 -0.07 8.45
N LEU A 578 -16.81 0.27 7.67
CA LEU A 578 -16.66 1.09 6.47
C LEU A 578 -17.49 2.38 6.57
N TYR A 579 -16.94 3.48 6.03
CA TYR A 579 -17.59 4.79 5.94
C TYR A 579 -17.70 5.30 4.50
N VAL A 580 -18.67 6.16 4.24
CA VAL A 580 -18.79 6.92 2.98
C VAL A 580 -17.96 8.21 3.00
N GLU A 581 -17.88 8.85 4.17
CA GLU A 581 -17.33 10.19 4.33
C GLU A 581 -15.97 10.17 5.05
N ARG A 582 -15.09 11.10 4.65
CA ARG A 582 -13.81 11.32 5.32
C ARG A 582 -13.99 11.98 6.68
N GLY A 583 -12.99 11.84 7.55
CA GLY A 583 -12.89 12.61 8.78
C GLY A 583 -13.66 12.01 9.96
N LEU A 584 -14.37 10.90 9.75
CA LEU A 584 -14.86 10.10 10.86
C LEU A 584 -13.69 9.44 11.60
N PRO A 585 -13.71 9.38 12.94
CA PRO A 585 -12.63 8.77 13.70
C PRO A 585 -12.66 7.25 13.56
N CYS A 586 -11.52 6.63 13.85
CA CYS A 586 -11.45 5.21 14.13
C CYS A 586 -11.88 5.00 15.60
N TYR A 587 -12.82 4.09 15.84
CA TYR A 587 -13.35 3.83 17.18
C TYR A 587 -12.79 2.53 17.75
N GLU A 588 -12.00 2.63 18.82
CA GLU A 588 -11.42 1.49 19.54
C GLU A 588 -12.33 1.04 20.70
N GLU A 589 -13.56 0.58 20.44
CA GLU A 589 -14.47 0.18 21.51
C GLU A 589 -14.15 -1.23 22.07
N ASP A 590 -14.62 -1.56 23.28
CA ASP A 590 -14.32 -2.85 23.91
C ASP A 590 -15.26 -3.97 23.48
N SER A 591 -16.47 -3.64 23.02
CA SER A 591 -17.48 -4.58 22.53
C SER A 591 -18.23 -4.08 21.29
N PRO A 592 -18.86 -4.97 20.50
CA PRO A 592 -19.68 -4.56 19.36
C PRO A 592 -20.85 -3.64 19.72
N GLU A 593 -21.46 -3.78 20.89
CA GLU A 593 -22.58 -2.94 21.31
C GLU A 593 -22.16 -1.48 21.56
N GLU A 594 -20.98 -1.28 22.17
CA GLU A 594 -20.35 0.03 22.31
C GLU A 594 -20.01 0.62 20.93
N LEU A 595 -19.47 -0.20 20.02
CA LEU A 595 -19.21 0.19 18.63
C LEU A 595 -20.51 0.65 17.93
N PHE A 596 -21.58 -0.12 17.99
CA PHE A 596 -22.86 0.25 17.36
C PHE A 596 -23.46 1.52 17.96
N HIS A 597 -23.23 1.78 19.25
CA HIS A 597 -23.67 3.00 19.90
C HIS A 597 -23.00 4.25 19.33
N VAL A 598 -21.69 4.19 19.06
CA VAL A 598 -20.94 5.33 18.48
C VAL A 598 -21.20 5.49 16.98
N LEU A 599 -21.56 4.40 16.29
CA LEU A 599 -21.89 4.42 14.86
C LEU A 599 -23.35 4.81 14.55
N ARG A 600 -24.26 4.87 15.54
CA ARG A 600 -25.72 5.05 15.35
C ARG A 600 -26.15 6.20 14.43
N ASP A 601 -25.36 7.27 14.40
CA ASP A 601 -25.66 8.49 13.64
C ASP A 601 -24.77 8.63 12.38
N LYS A 602 -24.10 7.54 11.97
CA LYS A 602 -23.12 7.53 10.87
C LYS A 602 -23.60 6.64 9.72
N GLU A 603 -23.28 7.05 8.49
CA GLU A 603 -23.41 6.18 7.31
C GLU A 603 -22.29 5.12 7.33
N ALA A 604 -22.49 4.09 8.16
CA ALA A 604 -21.52 3.02 8.35
C ALA A 604 -22.13 1.61 8.25
N ILE A 605 -21.29 0.62 8.01
CA ILE A 605 -21.56 -0.82 8.13
C ILE A 605 -20.44 -1.43 8.98
N ALA A 606 -20.74 -2.51 9.71
CA ALA A 606 -19.76 -3.26 10.49
C ALA A 606 -19.84 -4.75 10.07
N ILE A 607 -18.85 -5.22 9.33
CA ILE A 607 -18.88 -6.51 8.64
C ILE A 607 -18.21 -7.58 9.53
N PRO A 608 -18.95 -8.54 10.11
CA PRO A 608 -18.35 -9.70 10.76
C PRO A 608 -17.55 -10.56 9.77
N HIS A 609 -16.34 -10.96 10.16
CA HIS A 609 -15.47 -11.75 9.28
C HIS A 609 -14.89 -13.02 9.89
N GLN A 610 -14.70 -13.08 11.21
CA GLN A 610 -14.33 -14.31 11.91
C GLN A 610 -15.61 -14.97 12.42
N LEU A 611 -16.30 -15.73 11.56
CA LEU A 611 -17.61 -16.28 11.91
C LEU A 611 -17.48 -17.37 12.97
N ALA A 612 -16.66 -18.41 12.71
CA ALA A 612 -16.52 -19.56 13.62
C ALA A 612 -15.14 -19.65 14.33
N ASP A 613 -14.25 -18.65 14.19
CA ASP A 613 -12.86 -18.72 14.66
C ASP A 613 -12.69 -18.38 16.16
N GLY A 614 -12.60 -19.45 16.98
CA GLY A 614 -12.04 -19.37 18.32
C GLY A 614 -12.71 -18.34 19.24
N GLY A 615 -11.89 -17.58 19.98
CA GLY A 615 -12.35 -16.52 20.89
C GLY A 615 -12.76 -15.22 20.18
N SER A 616 -12.65 -15.15 18.86
CA SER A 616 -13.06 -14.00 18.04
C SER A 616 -14.21 -14.35 17.09
N ALA A 617 -14.87 -15.48 17.36
CA ALA A 617 -16.08 -15.89 16.66
C ALA A 617 -17.20 -14.87 16.89
N THR A 618 -17.95 -14.57 15.83
CA THR A 618 -19.08 -13.64 15.88
C THR A 618 -20.17 -14.15 16.82
N ASP A 619 -20.65 -13.30 17.72
CA ASP A 619 -21.77 -13.62 18.60
C ASP A 619 -23.11 -13.33 17.89
N TRP A 620 -23.65 -14.33 17.20
CA TRP A 620 -24.92 -14.21 16.49
C TRP A 620 -26.12 -13.91 17.39
N GLY A 621 -26.04 -14.22 18.69
CA GLY A 621 -27.08 -13.86 19.66
C GLY A 621 -27.19 -12.36 19.91
N LYS A 622 -26.17 -11.60 19.48
CA LYS A 622 -26.09 -10.14 19.60
C LYS A 622 -26.01 -9.43 18.26
N TRP A 623 -26.40 -10.15 17.19
CA TRP A 623 -26.42 -9.62 15.84
C TRP A 623 -27.22 -8.30 15.78
N ASN A 624 -26.61 -7.28 15.21
CA ASN A 624 -27.24 -5.98 14.98
C ASN A 624 -27.75 -5.89 13.52
N PRO A 625 -29.07 -5.93 13.28
CA PRO A 625 -29.62 -5.95 11.94
C PRO A 625 -29.44 -4.62 11.17
N HIS A 626 -29.02 -3.54 11.82
CA HIS A 626 -28.76 -2.26 11.17
C HIS A 626 -27.32 -2.17 10.63
N PHE A 627 -26.34 -2.60 11.42
CA PHE A 627 -24.91 -2.48 11.08
C PHE A 627 -24.31 -3.73 10.46
N GLU A 628 -24.73 -4.92 10.90
CA GLU A 628 -24.18 -6.19 10.45
C GLU A 628 -25.06 -6.76 9.33
N ARG A 629 -24.91 -6.17 8.14
CA ARG A 629 -25.75 -6.49 6.98
C ARG A 629 -25.17 -7.60 6.12
N VAL A 630 -23.85 -7.69 6.00
CA VAL A 630 -23.14 -8.76 5.29
C VAL A 630 -22.04 -9.35 6.16
N ALA A 631 -21.64 -10.59 5.88
CA ALA A 631 -20.55 -11.30 6.55
C ALA A 631 -19.53 -11.83 5.52
N GLU A 632 -18.26 -11.93 5.92
CA GLU A 632 -17.27 -12.64 5.10
C GLU A 632 -17.49 -14.14 5.20
N ILE A 633 -18.03 -14.73 4.13
CA ILE A 633 -18.17 -16.18 4.02
C ILE A 633 -16.83 -16.84 3.72
N PHE A 634 -15.89 -16.11 3.11
CA PHE A 634 -14.57 -16.61 2.75
C PHE A 634 -13.51 -15.52 2.94
N GLN A 635 -12.34 -15.94 3.40
CA GLN A 635 -11.14 -15.10 3.54
C GLN A 635 -9.86 -15.96 3.49
N ALA A 636 -8.67 -15.38 3.71
CA ALA A 636 -7.39 -16.11 3.73
C ALA A 636 -7.40 -17.44 4.50
N ARG A 637 -8.21 -17.54 5.55
CA ARG A 637 -8.36 -18.77 6.36
C ARG A 637 -9.15 -19.87 5.64
N GLY A 638 -10.12 -19.52 4.80
CA GLY A 638 -11.04 -20.45 4.16
C GLY A 638 -12.51 -20.04 4.30
N SER A 639 -13.39 -20.98 3.96
CA SER A 639 -14.85 -20.84 3.96
C SER A 639 -15.47 -21.05 5.35
N TYR A 640 -16.47 -20.23 5.65
CA TYR A 640 -17.36 -20.27 6.82
C TYR A 640 -18.82 -20.59 6.42
N GLU A 641 -19.07 -21.21 5.26
CA GLU A 641 -20.43 -21.56 4.82
C GLU A 641 -21.14 -22.50 5.81
N TYR A 642 -20.53 -23.65 6.13
CA TYR A 642 -21.01 -24.64 7.11
C TYR A 642 -19.85 -25.55 7.58
N PHE A 643 -20.04 -26.28 8.68
CA PHE A 643 -19.05 -27.25 9.15
C PHE A 643 -18.86 -28.39 8.13
N GLY A 644 -17.65 -28.55 7.60
CA GLY A 644 -17.32 -29.51 6.55
C GLY A 644 -17.46 -28.97 5.13
N THR A 645 -17.67 -27.65 4.95
CA THR A 645 -17.72 -27.02 3.63
C THR A 645 -16.41 -27.17 2.83
N PRO A 646 -16.46 -27.20 1.49
CA PRO A 646 -15.26 -27.04 0.67
C PRO A 646 -14.42 -25.84 1.10
N ARG A 647 -13.09 -26.04 1.15
CA ARG A 647 -12.11 -25.03 1.61
C ARG A 647 -12.42 -24.48 3.01
N GLN A 648 -13.04 -25.27 3.91
CA GLN A 648 -13.36 -24.84 5.28
C GLN A 648 -12.17 -24.16 5.95
N ALA A 649 -12.43 -23.03 6.63
CA ALA A 649 -11.47 -22.45 7.54
C ALA A 649 -11.00 -23.50 8.59
N PRO A 650 -9.72 -23.48 9.01
CA PRO A 650 -9.15 -24.47 9.93
C PRO A 650 -9.61 -24.20 11.38
N VAL A 651 -10.92 -24.31 11.61
CA VAL A 651 -11.59 -24.07 12.89
C VAL A 651 -12.25 -25.36 13.37
N GLU A 652 -12.09 -25.67 14.67
CA GLU A 652 -12.60 -26.92 15.26
C GLU A 652 -14.08 -26.83 15.67
N ARG A 653 -14.61 -25.60 15.77
CA ARG A 653 -16.01 -25.37 16.16
C ARG A 653 -16.92 -25.99 15.11
N LYS A 654 -17.93 -26.76 15.57
CA LYS A 654 -18.92 -27.46 14.72
C LYS A 654 -20.18 -26.63 14.43
N SER A 655 -20.23 -25.40 14.92
CA SER A 655 -21.35 -24.48 14.79
C SER A 655 -20.84 -23.04 14.63
N ASN A 656 -21.75 -22.07 14.50
CA ASN A 656 -21.48 -20.63 14.34
C ASN A 656 -21.05 -20.20 12.92
N TYR A 657 -21.22 -21.09 11.94
CA TYR A 657 -21.04 -20.81 10.51
C TYR A 657 -22.21 -19.98 9.97
N LEU A 658 -22.10 -19.55 8.71
CA LEU A 658 -23.15 -18.79 8.04
C LEU A 658 -24.50 -19.53 8.05
N GLN A 659 -24.53 -20.82 7.69
CA GLN A 659 -25.80 -21.58 7.69
C GLN A 659 -26.41 -21.71 9.09
N ASP A 660 -25.61 -21.78 10.15
CA ASP A 660 -26.10 -21.78 11.53
C ASP A 660 -26.76 -20.43 11.86
N ALA A 661 -26.13 -19.32 11.47
CA ALA A 661 -26.68 -17.98 11.64
C ALA A 661 -28.02 -17.84 10.90
N LEU A 662 -28.05 -18.16 9.61
CA LEU A 662 -29.26 -18.10 8.79
C LEU A 662 -30.39 -18.97 9.36
N GLY A 663 -30.07 -20.20 9.80
CA GLY A 663 -31.01 -21.13 10.41
C GLY A 663 -31.58 -20.66 11.76
N SER A 664 -30.85 -19.81 12.48
CA SER A 664 -31.33 -19.18 13.73
C SER A 664 -32.16 -17.91 13.52
N GLY A 665 -32.39 -17.51 12.26
CA GLY A 665 -33.19 -16.34 11.92
C GLY A 665 -32.40 -15.06 11.63
N VAL A 666 -31.07 -15.10 11.69
CA VAL A 666 -30.22 -13.96 11.29
C VAL A 666 -30.42 -13.68 9.79
N ARG A 667 -30.58 -12.40 9.43
CA ARG A 667 -30.78 -11.93 8.05
C ARG A 667 -29.54 -11.22 7.52
N ILE A 668 -28.49 -12.00 7.26
CA ILE A 668 -27.19 -11.50 6.82
C ILE A 668 -26.88 -11.93 5.38
N GLY A 669 -26.35 -11.01 4.59
CA GLY A 669 -25.79 -11.28 3.26
C GLY A 669 -24.34 -11.73 3.35
N VAL A 670 -23.71 -11.93 2.19
CA VAL A 670 -22.33 -12.45 2.13
C VAL A 670 -21.45 -11.66 1.18
N ILE A 671 -20.17 -11.65 1.51
CA ILE A 671 -19.04 -11.24 0.67
C ILE A 671 -17.85 -12.17 0.92
N ALA A 672 -16.79 -12.04 0.13
CA ALA A 672 -15.48 -12.61 0.41
C ALA A 672 -14.45 -11.48 0.37
N SER A 673 -13.51 -11.48 1.30
CA SER A 673 -12.49 -10.44 1.41
C SER A 673 -11.15 -11.06 1.78
N SER A 674 -10.05 -10.36 1.54
CA SER A 674 -8.75 -11.03 1.51
C SER A 674 -8.17 -11.37 2.89
N ASP A 675 -8.35 -10.52 3.90
CA ASP A 675 -7.60 -10.54 5.17
C ASP A 675 -6.07 -10.46 4.85
N HIS A 676 -5.22 -11.02 5.71
CA HIS A 676 -3.77 -11.02 5.56
C HIS A 676 -3.26 -11.91 4.42
N GLY A 677 -2.31 -11.40 3.63
CA GLY A 677 -1.46 -12.16 2.72
C GLY A 677 -2.13 -12.83 1.52
N LEU A 678 -3.47 -12.85 1.43
CA LEU A 678 -4.18 -13.42 0.29
C LEU A 678 -4.25 -12.39 -0.85
N VAL A 679 -3.85 -12.77 -2.05
CA VAL A 679 -4.00 -11.94 -3.27
C VAL A 679 -4.79 -12.73 -4.31
N HIS A 680 -5.60 -12.05 -5.10
CA HIS A 680 -6.48 -12.59 -6.15
C HIS A 680 -7.37 -13.78 -5.75
N GLY A 681 -7.66 -13.97 -4.47
CA GLY A 681 -8.36 -15.18 -3.98
C GLY A 681 -9.67 -14.93 -3.22
N ALA A 682 -10.12 -13.67 -3.15
CA ALA A 682 -11.34 -13.28 -2.45
C ALA A 682 -11.85 -11.94 -2.99
N TYR A 683 -13.13 -11.89 -3.35
CA TYR A 683 -13.78 -10.74 -3.96
C TYR A 683 -15.18 -10.55 -3.38
N ALA A 684 -15.50 -9.30 -3.04
CA ALA A 684 -16.84 -8.83 -2.76
C ALA A 684 -17.47 -8.34 -4.06
N GLY A 685 -18.43 -9.10 -4.59
CA GLY A 685 -19.28 -8.65 -5.70
C GLY A 685 -20.47 -7.87 -5.15
N VAL A 686 -20.68 -6.63 -5.59
CA VAL A 686 -21.74 -5.74 -5.10
C VAL A 686 -22.54 -5.16 -6.27
N TYR A 687 -23.86 -5.32 -6.23
CA TYR A 687 -24.79 -4.70 -7.18
C TYR A 687 -25.15 -3.29 -6.70
N ALA A 688 -24.46 -2.30 -7.26
CA ALA A 688 -24.60 -0.89 -6.92
C ALA A 688 -25.43 -0.15 -7.98
N ARG A 689 -26.22 0.84 -7.53
CA ARG A 689 -26.96 1.74 -8.43
C ARG A 689 -26.08 2.83 -9.04
N GLU A 690 -25.04 3.22 -8.32
CA GLU A 690 -24.13 4.28 -8.70
C GLU A 690 -22.69 3.87 -8.41
N PHE A 691 -21.75 4.35 -9.23
CA PHE A 691 -20.31 4.17 -9.01
C PHE A 691 -19.80 5.21 -8.00
N THR A 692 -20.22 5.08 -6.75
CA THR A 692 -19.82 5.98 -5.65
C THR A 692 -19.59 5.18 -4.37
N ARG A 693 -18.83 5.72 -3.41
CA ARG A 693 -18.67 5.10 -2.06
C ARG A 693 -20.03 4.83 -1.40
N ARG A 694 -20.99 5.75 -1.58
CA ARG A 694 -22.37 5.60 -1.10
C ARG A 694 -23.10 4.47 -1.83
N GLY A 695 -22.95 4.35 -3.15
CA GLY A 695 -23.54 3.25 -3.94
C GLY A 695 -23.04 1.88 -3.51
N VAL A 696 -21.73 1.74 -3.24
CA VAL A 696 -21.15 0.50 -2.67
C VAL A 696 -21.74 0.19 -1.30
N LEU A 697 -21.73 1.17 -0.37
CA LEU A 697 -22.29 0.97 0.96
C LEU A 697 -23.78 0.61 0.93
N GLU A 698 -24.54 1.25 0.03
CA GLU A 698 -25.97 0.98 -0.17
C GLU A 698 -26.22 -0.45 -0.66
N GLY A 699 -25.43 -0.93 -1.63
CA GLY A 699 -25.47 -2.33 -2.08
C GLY A 699 -25.18 -3.33 -0.98
N LEU A 700 -24.13 -3.09 -0.18
CA LEU A 700 -23.79 -3.92 0.97
C LEU A 700 -24.88 -3.91 2.05
N LYS A 701 -25.43 -2.73 2.39
CA LYS A 701 -26.51 -2.61 3.39
C LYS A 701 -27.79 -3.34 2.94
N ALA A 702 -28.08 -3.32 1.65
CA ALA A 702 -29.19 -4.04 1.05
C ALA A 702 -28.91 -5.53 0.83
N ARG A 703 -27.70 -6.02 1.14
CA ARG A 703 -27.27 -7.41 0.92
C ARG A 703 -27.31 -7.83 -0.54
N ARG A 704 -27.25 -6.88 -1.47
CA ARG A 704 -27.16 -7.14 -2.91
C ARG A 704 -25.71 -7.43 -3.28
N SER A 705 -25.18 -8.47 -2.66
CA SER A 705 -23.78 -8.86 -2.76
C SER A 705 -23.60 -10.37 -2.80
N PHE A 706 -22.44 -10.79 -3.28
CA PHE A 706 -21.97 -12.16 -3.20
C PHE A 706 -20.47 -12.18 -2.86
N GLY A 707 -20.02 -13.30 -2.29
CA GLY A 707 -18.60 -13.57 -2.09
C GLY A 707 -18.10 -14.54 -3.14
N ALA A 708 -16.90 -14.33 -3.67
CA ALA A 708 -16.27 -15.25 -4.63
C ALA A 708 -14.76 -15.35 -4.40
N THR A 709 -14.17 -16.49 -4.77
CA THR A 709 -12.70 -16.68 -4.71
C THR A 709 -12.00 -16.39 -6.04
N ASP A 710 -12.77 -16.09 -7.08
CA ASP A 710 -12.35 -15.52 -8.36
C ASP A 710 -13.44 -14.54 -8.84
N THR A 711 -13.17 -13.75 -9.89
CA THR A 711 -14.11 -12.77 -10.46
C THR A 711 -15.25 -13.44 -11.23
N MET A 712 -16.23 -13.96 -10.48
CA MET A 712 -17.42 -14.66 -11.01
C MET A 712 -18.65 -13.74 -11.00
N ILE A 713 -19.70 -14.08 -11.76
CA ILE A 713 -21.01 -13.41 -11.70
C ILE A 713 -22.03 -14.39 -11.11
N LEU A 714 -22.78 -13.94 -10.10
CA LEU A 714 -23.96 -14.63 -9.57
C LEU A 714 -25.19 -13.69 -9.58
N ASP A 715 -26.18 -14.00 -10.43
CA ASP A 715 -27.49 -13.36 -10.49
C ASP A 715 -28.56 -14.37 -10.05
N LEU A 716 -29.19 -14.11 -8.90
CA LEU A 716 -30.29 -14.87 -8.35
C LEU A 716 -31.47 -13.92 -8.14
N ARG A 717 -32.60 -14.22 -8.79
CA ARG A 717 -33.82 -13.39 -8.75
C ARG A 717 -35.06 -14.22 -8.48
N LEU A 718 -36.05 -13.58 -7.88
CA LEU A 718 -37.41 -14.11 -7.74
C LEU A 718 -38.39 -13.01 -8.15
N GLY A 719 -38.99 -13.14 -9.35
CA GLY A 719 -39.78 -12.07 -9.94
C GLY A 719 -38.94 -10.80 -10.12
N ASP A 720 -39.46 -9.68 -9.62
CA ASP A 720 -38.79 -8.37 -9.64
C ASP A 720 -37.94 -8.11 -8.38
N ASN A 721 -37.45 -9.17 -7.71
CA ASN A 721 -36.61 -9.06 -6.52
C ASN A 721 -35.25 -9.72 -6.78
N LEU A 722 -34.19 -9.10 -6.27
CA LEU A 722 -32.81 -9.56 -6.37
C LEU A 722 -32.37 -10.26 -5.08
N LEU A 723 -31.26 -11.01 -5.15
CA LEU A 723 -30.57 -11.53 -3.98
C LEU A 723 -30.39 -10.48 -2.87
N GLY A 724 -30.54 -10.90 -1.61
CA GLY A 724 -30.49 -10.03 -0.43
C GLY A 724 -31.86 -9.58 0.12
N GLU A 725 -32.94 -9.81 -0.63
CA GLU A 725 -34.29 -9.36 -0.31
C GLU A 725 -35.11 -10.37 0.51
N GLU A 726 -36.11 -9.85 1.23
CA GLU A 726 -37.06 -10.61 2.04
C GLU A 726 -38.46 -10.45 1.42
N ILE A 727 -39.09 -11.55 1.01
CA ILE A 727 -40.22 -11.56 0.07
C ILE A 727 -41.36 -12.43 0.61
N GLU A 728 -42.59 -11.97 0.43
CA GLU A 728 -43.79 -12.79 0.58
C GLU A 728 -44.42 -13.11 -0.77
N ILE A 729 -44.81 -14.37 -0.99
CA ILE A 729 -45.41 -14.84 -2.25
C ILE A 729 -46.62 -15.74 -1.99
N ASP A 730 -47.53 -15.83 -2.96
CA ASP A 730 -48.72 -16.69 -2.87
C ASP A 730 -48.51 -18.07 -3.53
N ASN A 731 -47.58 -18.16 -4.49
CA ASN A 731 -47.33 -19.35 -5.31
C ASN A 731 -45.98 -20.00 -4.97
N ASP A 732 -45.68 -21.13 -5.61
CA ASP A 732 -44.37 -21.78 -5.49
C ASP A 732 -43.26 -20.82 -5.98
N PRO A 733 -42.18 -20.62 -5.19
CA PRO A 733 -41.11 -19.70 -5.58
C PRO A 733 -40.39 -20.19 -6.84
N THR A 734 -40.33 -19.32 -7.85
CA THR A 734 -39.62 -19.59 -9.11
C THR A 734 -38.43 -18.65 -9.24
N PHE A 735 -37.23 -19.22 -9.13
CA PHE A 735 -35.96 -18.51 -9.21
C PHE A 735 -35.47 -18.41 -10.64
N GLN A 736 -34.96 -17.25 -11.01
CA GLN A 736 -34.20 -17.01 -12.23
C GLN A 736 -32.73 -16.96 -11.85
N VAL A 737 -31.92 -17.78 -12.48
CA VAL A 737 -30.50 -17.93 -12.18
C VAL A 737 -29.66 -17.62 -13.40
N PHE A 738 -28.63 -16.81 -13.23
CA PHE A 738 -27.50 -16.69 -14.14
C PHE A 738 -26.20 -16.76 -13.35
N ALA A 739 -25.27 -17.61 -13.81
CA ALA A 739 -23.94 -17.74 -13.25
C ALA A 739 -22.90 -17.74 -14.37
N GLN A 740 -21.77 -17.07 -14.15
CA GLN A 740 -20.64 -17.05 -15.08
C GLN A 740 -19.33 -17.09 -14.28
N GLY A 741 -18.39 -17.93 -14.72
CA GLY A 741 -17.03 -17.98 -14.19
C GLY A 741 -16.02 -17.46 -15.20
N MET A 742 -14.79 -17.28 -14.74
CA MET A 742 -13.63 -17.03 -15.60
C MET A 742 -13.17 -18.32 -16.30
N GLN A 743 -13.55 -19.46 -15.73
CA GLN A 743 -13.34 -20.80 -16.27
C GLN A 743 -14.68 -21.54 -16.39
N LYS A 744 -14.67 -22.80 -16.85
CA LYS A 744 -15.89 -23.62 -16.93
C LYS A 744 -16.49 -23.84 -15.54
N LEU A 745 -17.81 -23.71 -15.45
CA LEU A 745 -18.58 -24.03 -14.26
C LEU A 745 -18.74 -25.55 -14.12
N LYS A 746 -18.21 -26.10 -13.03
CA LYS A 746 -18.34 -27.51 -12.64
C LYS A 746 -19.65 -27.80 -11.95
N LEU A 747 -20.17 -26.82 -11.21
CA LEU A 747 -21.32 -26.99 -10.33
C LEU A 747 -22.06 -25.68 -10.16
N VAL A 748 -23.39 -25.71 -10.23
CA VAL A 748 -24.27 -24.61 -9.84
C VAL A 748 -25.42 -25.18 -9.01
N GLU A 749 -25.61 -24.65 -7.80
CA GLU A 749 -26.53 -25.19 -6.80
C GLU A 749 -27.40 -24.12 -6.16
N ILE A 750 -28.67 -24.44 -5.93
CA ILE A 750 -29.57 -23.65 -5.09
C ILE A 750 -29.72 -24.38 -3.77
N VAL A 751 -29.44 -23.68 -2.68
CA VAL A 751 -29.50 -24.20 -1.32
C VAL A 751 -30.69 -23.56 -0.60
N ARG A 752 -31.60 -24.38 -0.07
CA ARG A 752 -32.73 -23.99 0.78
C ARG A 752 -32.50 -24.48 2.21
N ASP A 753 -32.48 -23.59 3.18
CA ASP A 753 -32.33 -23.93 4.61
C ASP A 753 -31.15 -24.88 4.90
N GLY A 754 -30.03 -24.66 4.20
CA GLY A 754 -28.81 -25.48 4.31
C GLY A 754 -28.84 -26.79 3.50
N VAL A 755 -29.93 -27.10 2.80
CA VAL A 755 -30.09 -28.29 1.97
C VAL A 755 -30.06 -27.94 0.49
N ILE A 756 -29.28 -28.66 -0.30
CA ILE A 756 -29.25 -28.49 -1.77
C ILE A 756 -30.58 -28.98 -2.35
N VAL A 757 -31.36 -28.07 -2.94
CA VAL A 757 -32.66 -28.38 -3.57
C VAL A 757 -32.59 -28.42 -5.09
N TYR A 758 -31.53 -27.87 -5.68
CA TYR A 758 -31.23 -27.99 -7.09
C TYR A 758 -29.72 -28.04 -7.30
N SER A 759 -29.26 -28.87 -8.24
CA SER A 759 -27.86 -29.01 -8.61
C SER A 759 -27.73 -29.32 -10.09
N THR A 760 -26.84 -28.61 -10.79
CA THR A 760 -26.53 -28.86 -12.20
C THR A 760 -25.03 -28.77 -12.45
N LYS A 761 -24.56 -29.42 -13.52
CA LYS A 761 -23.17 -29.40 -13.98
C LYS A 761 -23.15 -28.87 -15.42
N PRO A 762 -23.05 -27.54 -15.61
CA PRO A 762 -23.20 -26.94 -16.93
C PRO A 762 -22.13 -27.36 -17.95
N ASP A 763 -20.88 -27.61 -17.49
CA ASP A 763 -19.70 -27.82 -18.36
C ASP A 763 -19.51 -26.70 -19.42
N ALA A 764 -19.86 -25.47 -19.01
CA ALA A 764 -19.76 -24.24 -19.80
C ALA A 764 -19.28 -23.09 -18.89
N SER A 765 -18.71 -22.03 -19.46
CA SER A 765 -18.25 -20.85 -18.69
C SER A 765 -19.40 -20.03 -18.10
N SER A 766 -20.63 -20.22 -18.58
CA SER A 766 -21.84 -19.61 -18.01
C SER A 766 -23.05 -20.53 -18.15
N THR A 767 -24.08 -20.26 -17.33
CA THR A 767 -25.38 -20.94 -17.41
C THR A 767 -26.51 -20.00 -17.03
N LYS A 768 -27.69 -20.20 -17.62
CA LYS A 768 -28.93 -19.49 -17.30
C LYS A 768 -30.08 -20.49 -17.25
N PHE A 769 -30.86 -20.49 -16.17
CA PHE A 769 -32.01 -21.37 -16.03
C PHE A 769 -33.06 -20.81 -15.07
N GLN A 770 -34.21 -21.48 -15.00
CA GLN A 770 -35.22 -21.25 -13.97
C GLN A 770 -35.39 -22.51 -13.13
N PHE A 771 -35.67 -22.32 -11.84
CA PHE A 771 -35.95 -23.39 -10.89
C PHE A 771 -37.17 -23.02 -10.05
N THR A 772 -38.17 -23.90 -9.99
CA THR A 772 -39.35 -23.74 -9.14
C THR A 772 -39.26 -24.74 -7.99
N ASP A 773 -39.35 -24.27 -6.75
CA ASP A 773 -39.40 -25.13 -5.57
C ASP A 773 -40.86 -25.41 -5.18
N THR A 774 -41.33 -26.61 -5.49
CA THR A 774 -42.68 -27.10 -5.18
C THR A 774 -42.82 -27.64 -3.74
N ASP A 775 -41.72 -27.71 -3.00
CA ASP A 775 -41.69 -28.32 -1.67
C ASP A 775 -41.94 -27.32 -0.53
N LEU A 776 -41.76 -26.00 -0.77
CA LEU A 776 -42.11 -24.96 0.21
C LEU A 776 -43.63 -24.87 0.42
N LYS A 777 -44.13 -25.24 1.60
CA LYS A 777 -45.58 -25.29 1.87
C LYS A 777 -46.16 -23.91 2.19
N ALA A 778 -47.46 -23.78 1.96
CA ALA A 778 -48.20 -22.57 2.30
C ALA A 778 -48.12 -22.33 3.82
N GLY A 779 -47.82 -21.08 4.22
CA GLY A 779 -47.60 -20.69 5.60
C GLY A 779 -46.14 -20.78 6.07
N ASP A 780 -45.27 -21.52 5.37
CA ASP A 780 -43.86 -21.69 5.72
C ASP A 780 -42.97 -20.56 5.15
N GLY A 781 -41.75 -20.47 5.67
CA GLY A 781 -40.71 -19.62 5.13
C GLY A 781 -39.36 -20.31 5.12
N ALA A 782 -38.51 -19.94 4.16
CA ALA A 782 -37.19 -20.51 3.94
C ALA A 782 -36.23 -19.46 3.39
N TYR A 783 -34.93 -19.68 3.51
CA TYR A 783 -33.92 -18.89 2.81
C TYR A 783 -33.31 -19.69 1.65
N TYR A 784 -33.02 -19.00 0.55
CA TYR A 784 -32.43 -19.58 -0.66
C TYR A 784 -31.19 -18.82 -1.05
N TYR A 785 -30.07 -19.50 -1.30
CA TYR A 785 -28.91 -18.86 -1.91
C TYR A 785 -28.33 -19.73 -3.02
N LEU A 786 -27.64 -19.07 -3.94
CA LEU A 786 -26.95 -19.66 -5.06
C LEU A 786 -25.49 -19.89 -4.67
N ARG A 787 -24.95 -21.05 -4.98
CA ARG A 787 -23.50 -21.27 -4.98
C ARG A 787 -23.04 -21.91 -6.27
N SER A 788 -21.82 -21.58 -6.68
CA SER A 788 -21.22 -22.05 -7.93
C SER A 788 -19.76 -22.41 -7.72
N GLN A 789 -19.28 -23.41 -8.46
CA GLN A 789 -17.89 -23.83 -8.48
C GLN A 789 -17.38 -23.83 -9.93
N GLN A 790 -16.21 -23.23 -10.18
CA GLN A 790 -15.51 -23.36 -11.47
C GLN A 790 -14.35 -24.37 -11.40
N GLU A 791 -13.64 -24.59 -12.50
CA GLU A 791 -12.41 -25.39 -12.50
C GLU A 791 -11.40 -24.82 -11.46
N GLU A 792 -10.49 -25.64 -10.93
CA GLU A 792 -9.51 -25.23 -9.88
C GLU A 792 -10.02 -25.01 -8.44
N ASN A 793 -11.27 -25.36 -8.11
CA ASN A 793 -11.82 -25.27 -6.74
C ASN A 793 -12.05 -23.83 -6.26
N ASP A 794 -12.33 -22.92 -7.20
CA ASP A 794 -12.88 -21.60 -6.90
C ASP A 794 -14.40 -21.63 -6.80
N TRP A 795 -14.90 -20.85 -5.85
CA TRP A 795 -16.28 -20.86 -5.41
C TRP A 795 -16.85 -19.45 -5.35
N ALA A 796 -18.15 -19.35 -5.57
CA ALA A 796 -18.93 -18.15 -5.30
C ALA A 796 -20.22 -18.50 -4.55
N TRP A 797 -20.68 -17.60 -3.68
CA TRP A 797 -21.89 -17.72 -2.88
C TRP A 797 -22.65 -16.41 -2.89
N SER A 798 -23.92 -16.43 -3.30
CA SER A 798 -24.79 -15.26 -3.24
C SER A 798 -25.28 -14.99 -1.83
N SER A 799 -25.66 -13.74 -1.55
CA SER A 799 -26.57 -13.49 -0.43
C SER A 799 -27.88 -14.24 -0.64
N ALA A 800 -28.56 -14.57 0.46
CA ALA A 800 -29.82 -15.29 0.39
C ALA A 800 -30.98 -14.38 -0.03
N ILE A 801 -32.02 -14.99 -0.60
CA ILE A 801 -33.38 -14.46 -0.66
C ILE A 801 -34.18 -15.18 0.42
N TRP A 802 -34.85 -14.44 1.29
CA TRP A 802 -35.75 -15.01 2.30
C TRP A 802 -37.17 -14.98 1.76
N VAL A 803 -37.80 -16.14 1.63
CA VAL A 803 -39.14 -16.28 1.04
C VAL A 803 -40.09 -16.79 2.11
N ARG A 804 -41.24 -16.14 2.25
CA ARG A 804 -42.39 -16.65 2.99
C ARG A 804 -43.55 -16.90 2.03
N ARG A 805 -44.09 -18.12 2.05
CA ARG A 805 -45.30 -18.44 1.28
C ARG A 805 -46.53 -18.13 2.10
N ARG A 806 -47.45 -17.31 1.58
CA ARG A 806 -48.71 -17.00 2.26
C ARG A 806 -49.56 -18.26 2.42
N GLY A 807 -50.31 -18.31 3.52
CA GLY A 807 -51.11 -19.46 3.95
C GLY A 807 -52.40 -19.63 3.15
#